data_AF-A0A661QLA2-F1
#
_entry.id   AF-A0A661QLA2-F1
#
_cell.length_a   1.000
_cell.length_b   1.000
_cell.length_c   1.000
_cell.angle_alpha   90.00
_cell.angle_beta   90.00
_cell.angle_gamma   90.00
#
_symmetry.space_group_name_H-M   'P 1'
#
loop_
_entity.id
_entity.type
_entity.pdbx_description
1 polymer ?
#
loop_
_entity_poly.entity_id
_entity_poly.type
_entity_poly.pdbx_seq_one_letter_code
_entity_poly.pdbx_strand_id
1 'polypeptide(L)'
;MKFIVSTLMAIIVTLFPTPHVDAEVPPCWTKISGVDAGGHEGQTDGILNDRENSYAWSQEIFDGYLYVGTNRNILGTMLGFVEDFLDPNLFVGGHVPDPTDQRGRIYRMNLNTENWELFYLGPEDPQAAGGLIMGQDMGYRSMKTFKADGKDPVMYVGTAGSVIPIDGGFKPGQCALLAIEADGTITRIFAQPTPSFDSIRGLAEHNGTLFWATSETLLLQPDQPGIWYSRDPLEDFDGVLTENSEYGHIDVPDNWFPDGAEITDMISYNDFLYVFFVNYRTRNGFWCAKVKNQGNEDNPDWVWDIIVGEDDTNPEPDDTAKYPPGMDRFRDNGANANGGATPVLFDNKVYVGTASDFILRLTRGHEPDDILGTLGGGQLFRFDENDDWERVMPPDSVGNGIVAELMSGWFNPANLYIWRFGSCGDRLYAGTFDIGSLFALGEDRIQTGIPELDLLLQIINRRHKSLRGFDLYFTDDGDNWFPLRLNGFDDHWNYGSRSFATYNGTLFLGTANPFYGCQIWKHPCECTDQPMQFDKDLVPKEIEDKAPNQGDGNKDGIKDSIQPHVASFPSYNGTDYITVVCDSECEQIISPYSFFETPDDPDYEFPYGIVGFILPCTQGEITIYFHGVHTLNNFVFRKYGPTTPGDLQTIQWYTLPNVVFGKDEVGAYARFTLINGQLGDITGVESIPIPPIIIDPGGPARKISTIPAINTWGLLLLSGLLFIFCLFFLKRKKAWQG
;
A
#
# COMPACT_ATOMS: atom_id res chain seq x y z
N MET A 1 40.36 2.07 -23.91
CA MET A 1 39.35 2.70 -24.79
C MET A 1 37.93 2.70 -24.19
N LYS A 2 37.72 2.13 -22.99
CA LYS A 2 36.52 2.33 -22.16
C LYS A 2 36.58 3.60 -21.27
N PHE A 3 37.56 4.48 -21.52
CA PHE A 3 37.81 5.71 -20.73
C PHE A 3 37.69 7.00 -21.56
N ILE A 4 37.28 6.89 -22.83
CA ILE A 4 37.12 8.03 -23.76
C ILE A 4 35.66 8.17 -24.23
N VAL A 5 34.81 7.17 -23.98
CA VAL A 5 33.35 7.26 -24.23
C VAL A 5 32.62 7.89 -23.05
N SER A 6 33.19 7.82 -21.84
CA SER A 6 32.63 8.36 -20.59
C SER A 6 32.81 9.88 -20.41
N THR A 7 33.56 10.57 -21.29
CA THR A 7 33.84 12.02 -21.15
C THR A 7 33.15 12.88 -22.23
N LEU A 8 32.37 12.28 -23.14
CA LEU A 8 31.64 13.01 -24.19
C LEU A 8 30.10 12.98 -24.04
N MET A 9 29.58 12.30 -23.01
CA MET A 9 28.16 12.34 -22.63
C MET A 9 27.85 13.30 -21.46
N ALA A 10 28.82 14.12 -21.05
CA ALA A 10 28.67 15.07 -19.94
C ALA A 10 28.38 16.52 -20.38
N ILE A 11 28.17 16.78 -21.68
CA ILE A 11 27.83 18.11 -22.21
C ILE A 11 26.81 17.94 -23.34
N ILE A 12 25.54 17.73 -22.96
CA ILE A 12 24.27 18.19 -23.57
C ILE A 12 23.16 17.64 -22.64
N VAL A 13 23.13 18.15 -21.40
CA VAL A 13 21.95 18.14 -20.53
C VAL A 13 21.86 19.53 -19.93
N THR A 14 21.65 20.51 -20.79
CA THR A 14 21.19 21.84 -20.39
C THR A 14 20.34 22.35 -21.55
N LEU A 15 19.13 22.81 -21.24
CA LEU A 15 18.15 23.42 -22.13
C LEU A 15 17.11 22.49 -22.78
N PHE A 16 16.46 21.63 -22.00
CA PHE A 16 15.01 21.44 -22.12
C PHE A 16 14.46 21.27 -20.71
N PRO A 17 13.60 22.17 -20.19
CA PRO A 17 12.78 21.82 -19.05
C PRO A 17 11.93 20.63 -19.50
N THR A 18 12.11 19.48 -18.88
CA THR A 18 11.04 18.49 -18.81
C THR A 18 9.83 19.26 -18.25
N PRO A 19 8.67 19.25 -18.92
CA PRO A 19 7.48 19.79 -18.30
C PRO A 19 7.24 18.91 -17.07
N HIS A 20 7.61 19.41 -15.89
CA HIS A 20 7.05 18.90 -14.66
C HIS A 20 5.54 19.04 -14.82
N VAL A 21 4.84 17.91 -14.81
CA VAL A 21 3.41 17.94 -14.60
C VAL A 21 3.28 18.44 -13.17
N ASP A 22 3.04 19.74 -13.00
CA ASP A 22 2.73 20.30 -11.68
C ASP A 22 1.50 19.54 -11.17
N ALA A 23 1.72 18.60 -10.25
CA ALA A 23 0.69 17.82 -9.60
C ALA A 23 0.48 18.46 -8.21
N GLU A 24 -0.74 18.92 -7.98
CA GLU A 24 -1.02 19.86 -6.89
C GLU A 24 -1.43 19.10 -5.61
N VAL A 25 -0.55 19.14 -4.60
CA VAL A 25 -0.96 19.00 -3.19
C VAL A 25 -2.21 19.85 -2.97
N PRO A 26 -3.28 19.36 -2.32
CA PRO A 26 -4.48 20.16 -2.15
C PRO A 26 -4.18 21.44 -1.38
N PRO A 27 -4.78 22.59 -1.74
CA PRO A 27 -4.40 23.90 -1.19
C PRO A 27 -4.47 24.03 0.33
N CYS A 28 -5.30 23.22 0.99
CA CYS A 28 -5.49 23.21 2.43
C CYS A 28 -4.44 22.39 3.19
N TRP A 29 -3.63 21.60 2.49
CA TRP A 29 -2.65 20.69 3.08
C TRP A 29 -1.25 21.31 3.03
N THR A 30 -0.54 21.23 4.14
CA THR A 30 0.84 21.75 4.23
C THR A 30 1.73 20.72 4.88
N LYS A 31 2.85 20.37 4.23
CA LYS A 31 3.88 19.53 4.82
C LYS A 31 4.61 20.30 5.92
N ILE A 32 4.80 19.67 7.06
CA ILE A 32 5.45 20.27 8.25
C ILE A 32 6.67 19.47 8.74
N SER A 33 7.10 18.43 8.01
CA SER A 33 8.36 17.71 8.21
C SER A 33 9.34 17.96 7.05
N GLY A 34 10.61 17.59 7.22
CA GLY A 34 11.64 17.65 6.17
C GLY A 34 12.32 19.02 5.97
N VAL A 35 13.28 19.10 5.03
CA VAL A 35 14.14 20.28 4.79
C VAL A 35 13.38 21.42 4.10
N ASP A 36 12.36 21.10 3.30
CA ASP A 36 11.60 22.06 2.51
C ASP A 36 10.11 21.69 2.51
N ALA A 37 9.24 22.70 2.69
CA ALA A 37 7.78 22.55 2.67
C ALA A 37 7.21 22.17 1.28
N GLY A 38 8.07 21.92 0.28
CA GLY A 38 7.72 21.30 -0.99
C GLY A 38 7.96 19.79 -0.93
N GLY A 39 6.96 18.99 -1.26
CA GLY A 39 7.15 17.56 -1.53
C GLY A 39 8.15 17.41 -2.66
N HIS A 40 9.26 16.71 -2.43
CA HIS A 40 10.23 16.42 -3.47
C HIS A 40 10.49 14.92 -3.47
N GLU A 41 9.90 14.25 -4.45
CA GLU A 41 10.14 12.85 -4.77
C GLU A 41 11.64 12.54 -4.77
N GLY A 42 12.02 11.42 -4.15
CA GLY A 42 13.37 10.86 -4.28
C GLY A 42 14.46 11.54 -3.44
N GLN A 43 14.09 12.44 -2.51
CA GLN A 43 15.03 13.13 -1.62
C GLN A 43 14.82 12.72 -0.16
N THR A 44 15.88 12.79 0.66
CA THR A 44 15.76 12.56 2.10
C THR A 44 14.73 13.50 2.72
N ASP A 45 13.69 12.92 3.30
CA ASP A 45 12.65 13.57 4.10
C ASP A 45 12.74 13.00 5.52
N GLY A 46 11.62 12.65 6.15
CA GLY A 46 11.60 12.22 7.54
C GLY A 46 11.54 13.41 8.49
N ILE A 47 11.03 13.17 9.69
CA ILE A 47 11.05 14.17 10.77
C ILE A 47 12.50 14.50 11.11
N LEU A 48 12.86 15.78 11.04
CA LEU A 48 14.24 16.27 11.17
C LEU A 48 15.22 15.66 10.14
N ASN A 49 14.74 15.33 8.94
CA ASN A 49 15.53 14.77 7.83
C ASN A 49 16.12 13.38 8.10
N ASP A 50 15.48 12.61 8.96
CA ASP A 50 15.86 11.24 9.28
C ASP A 50 15.15 10.24 8.35
N ARG A 51 15.84 9.91 7.25
CA ARG A 51 15.40 9.01 6.18
C ARG A 51 14.97 7.62 6.65
N GLU A 52 15.58 7.12 7.73
CA GLU A 52 15.36 5.77 8.22
C GLU A 52 14.04 5.64 9.01
N ASN A 53 13.41 6.76 9.36
CA ASN A 53 12.08 6.77 9.96
C ASN A 53 11.03 6.45 8.91
N SER A 54 10.80 5.16 8.67
CA SER A 54 9.95 4.73 7.57
C SER A 54 8.52 5.21 7.75
N TYR A 55 7.90 4.97 8.91
CA TYR A 55 6.49 5.27 9.17
C TYR A 55 6.33 6.26 10.33
N ALA A 56 5.44 7.23 10.17
CA ALA A 56 4.78 7.90 11.29
C ALA A 56 3.71 6.95 11.85
N TRP A 57 4.13 6.00 12.70
CA TRP A 57 3.35 4.82 13.05
C TRP A 57 2.19 5.12 14.00
N SER A 58 2.37 6.12 14.86
CA SER A 58 1.37 6.61 15.80
C SER A 58 1.52 8.11 16.01
N GLN A 59 0.41 8.79 16.33
CA GLN A 59 0.36 10.20 16.66
C GLN A 59 -0.58 10.42 17.83
N GLU A 60 -0.23 11.33 18.74
CA GLU A 60 -1.09 11.72 19.86
C GLU A 60 -0.77 13.16 20.27
N ILE A 61 -1.79 13.86 20.78
CA ILE A 61 -1.65 15.20 21.31
C ILE A 61 -1.52 15.10 22.83
N PHE A 62 -0.42 15.64 23.36
CA PHE A 62 -0.15 15.61 24.80
C PHE A 62 0.64 16.83 25.23
N ASP A 63 0.22 17.45 26.34
CA ASP A 63 0.89 18.60 26.97
C ASP A 63 1.36 19.73 26.03
N GLY A 64 0.55 20.08 25.01
CA GLY A 64 0.88 21.17 24.07
C GLY A 64 1.83 20.76 22.93
N TYR A 65 2.05 19.46 22.73
CA TYR A 65 2.84 18.91 21.64
C TYR A 65 2.04 17.89 20.82
N LEU A 66 2.37 17.79 19.54
CA LEU A 66 2.08 16.63 18.71
C LEU A 66 3.23 15.64 18.85
N TYR A 67 2.98 14.48 19.43
CA TYR A 67 3.93 13.37 19.50
C TYR A 67 3.76 12.48 18.27
N VAL A 68 4.89 11.99 17.74
CA VAL A 68 4.92 11.03 16.65
C VAL A 68 5.86 9.88 16.99
N GLY A 69 5.30 8.69 17.12
CA GLY A 69 6.05 7.45 17.23
C GLY A 69 6.44 6.95 15.84
N THR A 70 7.73 6.80 15.58
CA THR A 70 8.21 6.24 14.31
C THR A 70 8.69 4.80 14.48
N ASN A 71 8.83 4.09 13.36
CA ASN A 71 9.67 2.90 13.30
C ASN A 71 10.98 3.18 12.57
N ARG A 72 11.93 2.24 12.66
CA ARG A 72 13.21 2.32 11.97
C ARG A 72 13.34 1.20 10.94
N ASN A 73 13.46 1.56 9.66
CA ASN A 73 13.77 0.66 8.54
C ASN A 73 12.89 -0.59 8.44
N ILE A 74 11.60 -0.49 8.77
CA ILE A 74 10.70 -1.64 8.89
C ILE A 74 10.67 -2.51 7.62
N LEU A 75 10.64 -1.88 6.43
CA LEU A 75 10.62 -2.61 5.18
C LEU A 75 11.95 -3.35 4.94
N GLY A 76 13.08 -2.72 5.29
CA GLY A 76 14.39 -3.38 5.24
C GLY A 76 14.45 -4.59 6.18
N THR A 77 13.93 -4.46 7.40
CA THR A 77 13.80 -5.59 8.33
C THR A 77 12.93 -6.71 7.77
N MET A 78 11.78 -6.37 7.17
CA MET A 78 10.88 -7.35 6.54
C MET A 78 11.54 -8.07 5.37
N LEU A 79 12.27 -7.35 4.53
CA LEU A 79 12.96 -7.90 3.37
C LEU A 79 14.11 -8.84 3.76
N GLY A 80 14.80 -8.56 4.88
CA GLY A 80 15.81 -9.45 5.42
C GLY A 80 15.29 -10.86 5.77
N PHE A 81 14.00 -11.02 6.07
CA PHE A 81 13.40 -12.35 6.30
C PHE A 81 13.18 -13.16 5.03
N VAL A 82 13.13 -12.50 3.87
CA VAL A 82 12.86 -13.16 2.58
C VAL A 82 14.08 -13.30 1.68
N GLU A 83 15.22 -12.72 2.07
CA GLU A 83 16.49 -12.74 1.33
C GLU A 83 16.97 -14.16 0.95
N ASP A 84 16.68 -15.15 1.79
CA ASP A 84 17.09 -16.54 1.56
C ASP A 84 16.36 -17.21 0.39
N PHE A 85 15.19 -16.72 -0.01
CA PHE A 85 14.38 -17.30 -1.07
C PHE A 85 13.97 -16.34 -2.18
N LEU A 86 14.17 -15.03 -1.99
CA LEU A 86 13.79 -14.01 -2.96
C LEU A 86 14.70 -12.78 -2.84
N ASP A 87 15.27 -12.32 -3.96
CA ASP A 87 16.15 -11.14 -3.98
C ASP A 87 15.34 -9.87 -3.70
N PRO A 88 15.55 -9.18 -2.56
CA PRO A 88 14.79 -7.99 -2.22
C PRO A 88 14.92 -6.85 -3.23
N ASN A 89 16.04 -6.80 -3.97
CA ASN A 89 16.27 -5.74 -4.96
C ASN A 89 15.25 -5.79 -6.10
N LEU A 90 14.59 -6.93 -6.31
CA LEU A 90 13.46 -7.05 -7.24
C LEU A 90 12.32 -6.09 -6.87
N PHE A 91 12.14 -5.77 -5.58
CA PHE A 91 11.02 -4.96 -5.10
C PHE A 91 11.44 -3.55 -4.72
N VAL A 92 12.72 -3.29 -4.44
CA VAL A 92 13.11 -2.01 -3.84
C VAL A 92 14.27 -1.26 -4.49
N GLY A 93 14.85 -1.77 -5.59
CA GLY A 93 15.79 -1.00 -6.43
C GLY A 93 16.93 -0.27 -5.69
N GLY A 94 17.33 -0.73 -4.48
CA GLY A 94 18.30 -0.05 -3.62
C GLY A 94 17.85 1.27 -2.98
N HIS A 95 16.55 1.59 -3.00
CA HIS A 95 16.00 2.82 -2.42
C HIS A 95 15.69 2.73 -0.92
N VAL A 96 15.65 1.53 -0.35
CA VAL A 96 15.54 1.36 1.11
C VAL A 96 16.89 1.73 1.75
N PRO A 97 16.92 2.58 2.79
CA PRO A 97 18.16 2.96 3.44
C PRO A 97 18.76 1.80 4.24
N ASP A 98 20.10 1.72 4.25
CA ASP A 98 20.82 0.79 5.13
C ASP A 98 20.59 1.14 6.61
N PRO A 99 20.30 0.16 7.48
CA PRO A 99 20.05 0.42 8.88
C PRO A 99 21.30 0.90 9.63
N THR A 100 21.18 1.98 10.41
CA THR A 100 22.28 2.49 11.24
C THR A 100 22.27 1.95 12.66
N ASP A 101 21.09 1.93 13.29
CA ASP A 101 20.94 1.55 14.70
C ASP A 101 19.67 0.75 15.02
N GLN A 102 18.70 0.66 14.10
CA GLN A 102 17.35 0.09 14.33
C GLN A 102 16.66 0.53 15.64
N ARG A 103 16.99 1.71 16.18
CA ARG A 103 16.38 2.25 17.40
C ARG A 103 15.13 3.03 17.05
N GLY A 104 13.98 2.63 17.61
CA GLY A 104 12.75 3.41 17.50
C GLY A 104 12.93 4.83 18.05
N ARG A 105 12.22 5.80 17.46
CA ARG A 105 12.27 7.21 17.87
C ARG A 105 10.87 7.77 18.12
N ILE A 106 10.76 8.63 19.13
CA ILE A 106 9.59 9.49 19.32
C ILE A 106 10.03 10.92 19.07
N TYR A 107 9.38 11.57 18.12
CA TYR A 107 9.53 13.00 17.89
C TYR A 107 8.36 13.74 18.50
N ARG A 108 8.56 15.02 18.81
CA ARG A 108 7.43 15.89 19.12
C ARG A 108 7.57 17.26 18.48
N MET A 109 6.45 17.83 18.09
CA MET A 109 6.36 19.20 17.58
C MET A 109 5.62 20.05 18.60
N ASN A 110 6.21 21.18 18.97
CA ASN A 110 5.52 22.15 19.82
C ASN A 110 4.37 22.80 19.03
N LEU A 111 3.13 22.69 19.51
CA LEU A 111 1.95 23.15 18.76
C LEU A 111 1.84 24.68 18.63
N ASN A 112 2.61 25.44 19.41
CA ASN A 112 2.62 26.90 19.31
C ASN A 112 3.72 27.44 18.39
N THR A 113 4.89 26.79 18.38
CA THR A 113 6.07 27.25 17.63
C THR A 113 6.35 26.45 16.36
N GLU A 114 5.71 25.30 16.19
CA GLU A 114 5.92 24.33 15.11
C GLU A 114 7.36 23.80 15.01
N ASN A 115 8.14 23.95 16.09
CA ASN A 115 9.48 23.40 16.16
C ASN A 115 9.44 21.92 16.54
N TRP A 116 10.15 21.12 15.76
CA TRP A 116 10.36 19.69 16.00
C TRP A 116 11.58 19.43 16.87
N GLU A 117 11.49 18.43 17.73
CA GLU A 117 12.63 17.85 18.43
C GLU A 117 12.52 16.32 18.52
N LEU A 118 13.67 15.64 18.60
CA LEU A 118 13.74 14.24 19.00
C LEU A 118 13.49 14.19 20.51
N PHE A 119 12.35 13.64 20.91
CA PHE A 119 11.95 13.55 22.31
C PHE A 119 12.53 12.31 22.98
N TYR A 120 12.45 11.16 22.32
CA TYR A 120 12.92 9.89 22.86
C TYR A 120 13.64 9.07 21.80
N LEU A 121 14.82 8.57 22.16
CA LEU A 121 15.60 7.62 21.40
C LEU A 121 15.62 6.31 22.17
N GLY A 122 15.09 5.24 21.57
CA GLY A 122 15.00 3.92 22.22
C GLY A 122 16.36 3.43 22.75
N PRO A 123 16.39 2.71 23.87
CA PRO A 123 17.62 2.19 24.45
C PRO A 123 18.25 1.13 23.55
N GLU A 124 19.58 1.04 23.58
CA GLU A 124 20.31 -0.04 22.93
C GLU A 124 20.06 -1.37 23.65
N ASP A 125 20.05 -2.47 22.90
CA ASP A 125 20.08 -3.80 23.49
C ASP A 125 21.54 -4.23 23.73
N PRO A 126 21.94 -4.46 25.00
CA PRO A 126 23.32 -4.79 25.34
C PRO A 126 23.77 -6.18 24.86
N GLN A 127 22.85 -7.01 24.38
CA GLN A 127 23.16 -8.37 23.91
C GLN A 127 23.39 -8.44 22.39
N ALA A 128 23.22 -7.33 21.67
CA ALA A 128 23.45 -7.27 20.23
C ALA A 128 24.88 -7.75 19.88
N ALA A 129 24.97 -8.81 19.08
CA ALA A 129 26.24 -9.42 18.71
C ALA A 129 26.93 -8.70 17.55
N GLY A 130 28.19 -9.07 17.30
CA GLY A 130 28.93 -8.61 16.12
C GLY A 130 29.29 -7.11 16.10
N GLY A 131 29.13 -6.40 17.23
CA GLY A 131 29.37 -4.96 17.31
C GLY A 131 28.27 -4.10 16.66
N LEU A 132 27.10 -4.69 16.39
CA LEU A 132 25.92 -3.98 15.92
C LEU A 132 25.35 -3.09 17.03
N ILE A 133 24.86 -1.91 16.65
CA ILE A 133 24.03 -1.08 17.53
C ILE A 133 22.59 -1.39 17.15
N MET A 134 21.80 -1.92 18.09
CA MET A 134 20.40 -2.26 17.88
C MET A 134 19.55 -1.76 19.03
N GLY A 135 18.36 -1.22 18.73
CA GLY A 135 17.40 -0.83 19.76
C GLY A 135 16.68 -2.03 20.37
N GLN A 136 16.31 -1.94 21.64
CA GLN A 136 15.38 -2.89 22.26
C GLN A 136 14.01 -2.86 21.57
N ASP A 137 13.57 -1.66 21.20
CA ASP A 137 12.37 -1.40 20.43
C ASP A 137 12.75 -0.80 19.07
N MET A 138 12.21 -1.35 17.99
CA MET A 138 12.39 -0.86 16.62
C MET A 138 11.41 0.27 16.25
N GLY A 139 10.38 0.50 17.08
CA GLY A 139 9.44 1.59 16.88
C GLY A 139 8.37 1.71 17.95
N TYR A 140 7.56 2.76 17.83
CA TYR A 140 6.46 3.06 18.75
C TYR A 140 5.15 3.10 17.97
N ARG A 141 4.33 2.07 18.16
CA ARG A 141 3.31 1.64 17.19
C ARG A 141 1.91 2.16 17.50
N SER A 142 1.65 2.49 18.75
CA SER A 142 0.38 3.04 19.24
C SER A 142 0.66 4.08 20.31
N MET A 143 -0.20 5.10 20.37
CA MET A 143 -0.17 6.15 21.40
C MET A 143 -1.60 6.45 21.81
N LYS A 144 -1.81 6.65 23.12
CA LYS A 144 -3.08 7.12 23.65
C LYS A 144 -2.89 7.93 24.91
N THR A 145 -3.41 9.15 24.94
CA THR A 145 -3.54 9.92 26.18
C THR A 145 -4.72 9.35 26.98
N PHE A 146 -4.47 9.00 28.25
CA PHE A 146 -5.47 8.48 29.17
C PHE A 146 -5.40 9.21 30.50
N LYS A 147 -6.57 9.42 31.12
CA LYS A 147 -6.69 10.12 32.40
C LYS A 147 -7.46 9.25 33.39
N ALA A 148 -6.73 8.64 34.31
CA ALA A 148 -7.31 7.93 35.44
C ALA A 148 -8.12 8.89 36.35
N ASP A 149 -9.10 8.35 37.07
CA ASP A 149 -9.99 9.16 37.90
C ASP A 149 -9.22 9.89 39.01
N GLY A 150 -9.42 11.21 39.10
CA GLY A 150 -8.71 12.06 40.05
C GLY A 150 -7.21 12.27 39.80
N LYS A 151 -6.66 11.82 38.66
CA LYS A 151 -5.23 11.93 38.31
C LYS A 151 -4.97 12.91 37.17
N ASP A 152 -3.69 13.23 36.97
CA ASP A 152 -3.24 13.98 35.80
C ASP A 152 -3.19 13.06 34.55
N PRO A 153 -3.41 13.60 33.34
CA PRO A 153 -3.31 12.81 32.11
C PRO A 153 -1.88 12.27 31.89
N VAL A 154 -1.79 11.03 31.41
CA VAL A 154 -0.55 10.36 31.02
C VAL A 154 -0.70 9.86 29.59
N MET A 155 0.35 10.01 28.78
CA MET A 155 0.38 9.42 27.45
C MET A 155 1.00 8.03 27.50
N TYR A 156 0.26 7.02 27.05
CA TYR A 156 0.73 5.65 26.97
C TYR A 156 1.16 5.31 25.56
N VAL A 157 2.29 4.61 25.42
CA VAL A 157 2.92 4.31 24.13
C VAL A 157 3.23 2.82 24.05
N GLY A 158 2.63 2.14 23.08
CA GLY A 158 2.93 0.74 22.78
C GLY A 158 4.16 0.60 21.90
N THR A 159 5.10 -0.26 22.29
CA THR A 159 6.33 -0.50 21.52
C THR A 159 6.18 -1.61 20.49
N ALA A 160 7.06 -1.59 19.49
CA ALA A 160 7.42 -2.76 18.69
C ALA A 160 8.85 -3.19 19.05
N GLY A 161 9.00 -4.36 19.68
CA GLY A 161 10.28 -4.93 20.07
C GLY A 161 11.10 -5.39 18.87
N SER A 162 12.42 -5.26 18.96
CA SER A 162 13.34 -5.68 17.88
C SER A 162 13.69 -7.16 17.98
N VAL A 163 13.79 -7.84 16.84
CA VAL A 163 14.51 -9.12 16.75
C VAL A 163 16.01 -8.83 16.71
N ILE A 164 16.76 -9.35 17.68
CA ILE A 164 18.16 -8.96 17.91
C ILE A 164 19.08 -10.16 17.64
N PRO A 165 20.04 -10.06 16.71
CA PRO A 165 21.10 -11.06 16.57
C PRO A 165 21.96 -11.11 17.84
N ILE A 166 22.16 -12.32 18.36
CA ILE A 166 22.98 -12.60 19.55
C ILE A 166 24.02 -13.69 19.23
N ASP A 167 25.03 -13.85 20.07
CA ASP A 167 26.02 -14.91 19.88
C ASP A 167 25.33 -16.29 19.92
N GLY A 168 25.26 -16.95 18.76
CA GLY A 168 24.63 -18.26 18.62
C GLY A 168 23.15 -18.28 18.27
N GLY A 169 22.54 -17.15 17.89
CA GLY A 169 21.16 -17.13 17.39
C GLY A 169 20.52 -15.75 17.35
N PHE A 170 19.22 -15.69 17.62
CA PHE A 170 18.44 -14.46 17.70
C PHE A 170 17.67 -14.41 19.02
N LYS A 171 17.63 -13.22 19.62
CA LYS A 171 16.71 -12.86 20.70
C LYS A 171 15.42 -12.32 20.06
N PRO A 172 14.25 -12.92 20.35
CA PRO A 172 12.97 -12.45 19.83
C PRO A 172 12.57 -11.10 20.46
N GLY A 173 11.72 -10.34 19.77
CA GLY A 173 11.30 -9.01 20.20
C GLY A 173 10.30 -9.03 21.35
N GLN A 174 10.50 -8.19 22.36
CA GLN A 174 9.59 -8.10 23.52
C GLN A 174 8.92 -6.72 23.58
N CYS A 175 7.62 -6.67 23.29
CA CYS A 175 6.87 -5.42 23.39
C CYS A 175 6.65 -4.97 24.83
N ALA A 176 6.34 -3.68 24.95
CA ALA A 176 6.09 -3.00 26.21
C ALA A 176 5.14 -1.82 26.07
N LEU A 177 4.64 -1.38 27.21
CA LEU A 177 3.90 -0.14 27.37
C LEU A 177 4.77 0.88 28.13
N LEU A 178 4.96 2.05 27.52
CA LEU A 178 5.60 3.19 28.16
C LEU A 178 4.52 4.15 28.66
N ALA A 179 4.72 4.73 29.83
CA ALA A 179 3.97 5.85 30.37
C ALA A 179 4.83 7.12 30.26
N ILE A 180 4.26 8.19 29.71
CA ILE A 180 4.92 9.48 29.52
C ILE A 180 4.12 10.56 30.23
N GLU A 181 4.73 11.17 31.23
CA GLU A 181 4.15 12.24 32.04
C GLU A 181 4.40 13.62 31.42
N ALA A 182 3.65 14.63 31.84
CA ALA A 182 3.74 15.99 31.28
C ALA A 182 5.13 16.64 31.46
N ASP A 183 5.86 16.29 32.52
CA ASP A 183 7.23 16.77 32.73
C ASP A 183 8.27 16.10 31.81
N GLY A 184 7.82 15.14 30.99
CA GLY A 184 8.65 14.38 30.06
C GLY A 184 9.26 13.11 30.66
N THR A 185 8.93 12.73 31.90
CA THR A 185 9.34 11.47 32.50
C THR A 185 8.77 10.30 31.71
N ILE A 186 9.62 9.30 31.43
CA ILE A 186 9.24 8.08 30.70
C ILE A 186 9.48 6.87 31.61
N THR A 187 8.45 6.07 31.80
CA THR A 187 8.50 4.84 32.60
C THR A 187 8.01 3.66 31.76
N ARG A 188 8.82 2.60 31.62
CA ARG A 188 8.34 1.32 31.05
C ARG A 188 7.54 0.61 32.15
N ILE A 189 6.23 0.52 31.98
CA ILE A 189 5.31 0.02 33.02
C ILE A 189 4.81 -1.41 32.76
N PHE A 190 4.97 -1.90 31.52
CA PHE A 190 4.61 -3.25 31.13
C PHE A 190 5.65 -3.79 30.16
N ALA A 191 5.90 -5.09 30.21
CA ALA A 191 6.66 -5.83 29.22
C ALA A 191 6.03 -7.22 29.09
N GLN A 192 5.81 -7.68 27.85
CA GLN A 192 5.19 -9.00 27.67
C GLN A 192 6.09 -10.10 28.26
N PRO A 193 5.60 -10.98 29.15
CA PRO A 193 6.42 -12.05 29.73
C PRO A 193 6.95 -13.01 28.68
N THR A 194 6.14 -13.35 27.67
CA THR A 194 6.53 -14.22 26.55
C THR A 194 7.19 -13.40 25.44
N PRO A 195 8.49 -13.61 25.16
CA PRO A 195 9.24 -12.80 24.19
C PRO A 195 8.84 -12.99 22.72
N SER A 196 7.84 -13.80 22.39
CA SER A 196 7.30 -13.94 21.03
C SER A 196 6.41 -12.77 20.65
N PHE A 197 5.74 -12.10 21.59
CA PHE A 197 4.97 -10.90 21.27
C PHE A 197 5.86 -9.67 21.26
N ASP A 198 5.95 -9.09 20.09
CA ASP A 198 6.85 -8.00 19.78
C ASP A 198 6.08 -6.71 19.47
N SER A 199 4.76 -6.64 19.62
CA SER A 199 4.06 -5.38 19.35
C SER A 199 2.85 -5.10 20.24
N ILE A 200 2.67 -3.84 20.64
CA ILE A 200 1.40 -3.31 21.16
C ILE A 200 0.77 -2.39 20.12
N ARG A 201 -0.23 -2.92 19.39
CA ARG A 201 -0.94 -2.20 18.32
C ARG A 201 -2.24 -1.56 18.78
N GLY A 202 -3.05 -2.30 19.54
CA GLY A 202 -4.34 -1.84 20.02
C GLY A 202 -4.20 -1.14 21.36
N LEU A 203 -4.64 0.13 21.41
CA LEU A 203 -4.86 0.89 22.64
C LEU A 203 -6.27 1.45 22.62
N ALA A 204 -7.10 1.06 23.59
CA ALA A 204 -8.48 1.51 23.66
C ALA A 204 -8.83 1.96 25.09
N GLU A 205 -9.67 2.98 25.19
CA GLU A 205 -10.30 3.34 26.45
C GLU A 205 -11.74 2.84 26.39
N HIS A 206 -12.15 2.16 27.44
CA HIS A 206 -13.52 1.68 27.58
C HIS A 206 -13.91 1.78 29.06
N ASN A 207 -15.02 2.47 29.35
CA ASN A 207 -15.56 2.61 30.70
C ASN A 207 -14.52 3.05 31.76
N GLY A 208 -13.73 4.08 31.45
CA GLY A 208 -12.73 4.65 32.37
C GLY A 208 -11.54 3.74 32.65
N THR A 209 -11.30 2.76 31.78
CA THR A 209 -10.20 1.79 31.88
C THR A 209 -9.42 1.81 30.57
N LEU A 210 -8.09 1.79 30.65
CA LEU A 210 -7.21 1.64 29.50
C LEU A 210 -6.99 0.15 29.21
N PHE A 211 -7.12 -0.24 27.95
CA PHE A 211 -6.84 -1.58 27.44
C PHE A 211 -5.68 -1.52 26.44
N TRP A 212 -4.79 -2.50 26.52
CA TRP A 212 -3.73 -2.70 25.53
C TRP A 212 -3.63 -4.16 25.12
N ALA A 213 -3.42 -4.39 23.83
CA ALA A 213 -3.28 -5.73 23.27
C ALA A 213 -1.83 -5.98 22.85
N THR A 214 -1.29 -7.15 23.19
CA THR A 214 0.00 -7.61 22.66
C THR A 214 -0.23 -8.47 21.45
N SER A 215 0.63 -8.34 20.45
CA SER A 215 0.55 -9.08 19.20
C SER A 215 1.93 -9.52 18.75
N GLU A 216 1.94 -10.67 18.10
CA GLU A 216 3.10 -11.28 17.45
C GLU A 216 3.15 -10.70 16.03
N THR A 217 4.22 -10.00 15.66
CA THR A 217 4.30 -9.29 14.38
C THR A 217 5.51 -9.66 13.52
N LEU A 218 6.51 -10.35 14.09
CA LEU A 218 7.78 -10.71 13.45
C LEU A 218 8.10 -12.22 13.50
N LEU A 219 7.06 -13.07 13.47
CA LEU A 219 7.06 -14.37 12.78
C LEU A 219 7.73 -15.55 13.50
N LEU A 220 7.61 -15.68 14.82
CA LEU A 220 8.40 -16.66 15.57
C LEU A 220 7.62 -17.87 16.12
N GLN A 221 6.42 -17.71 16.70
CA GLN A 221 5.65 -18.84 17.28
C GLN A 221 4.12 -18.61 17.26
N PRO A 222 3.30 -19.67 17.12
CA PRO A 222 1.85 -19.58 17.25
C PRO A 222 1.45 -19.46 18.73
N ASP A 223 1.20 -18.23 19.20
CA ASP A 223 0.72 -17.95 20.54
C ASP A 223 -0.62 -17.17 20.51
N GLN A 224 -1.39 -17.25 21.60
CA GLN A 224 -2.65 -16.50 21.77
C GLN A 224 -2.37 -15.04 22.11
N PRO A 225 -2.93 -14.05 21.38
CA PRO A 225 -2.79 -12.66 21.77
C PRO A 225 -3.50 -12.41 23.11
N GLY A 226 -2.91 -11.57 23.95
CA GLY A 226 -3.48 -11.16 25.23
C GLY A 226 -4.03 -9.74 25.19
N ILE A 227 -4.94 -9.44 26.11
CA ILE A 227 -5.43 -8.09 26.36
C ILE A 227 -5.26 -7.81 27.85
N TRP A 228 -4.58 -6.72 28.17
CA TRP A 228 -4.40 -6.25 29.53
C TRP A 228 -5.18 -4.97 29.73
N TYR A 229 -5.52 -4.69 30.98
CA TYR A 229 -6.24 -3.48 31.33
C TYR A 229 -5.92 -2.97 32.73
N SER A 230 -6.06 -1.66 32.90
CA SER A 230 -5.97 -1.00 34.20
C SER A 230 -6.69 0.35 34.18
N ARG A 231 -7.19 0.77 35.35
CA ARG A 231 -7.79 2.10 35.55
C ARG A 231 -6.77 3.17 35.90
N ASP A 232 -5.60 2.79 36.39
CA ASP A 232 -4.44 3.65 36.58
C ASP A 232 -3.14 2.86 36.33
N PRO A 233 -2.78 2.64 35.05
CA PRO A 233 -1.65 1.77 34.73
C PRO A 233 -0.31 2.25 35.29
N LEU A 234 -0.18 3.55 35.59
CA LEU A 234 1.06 4.09 36.16
C LEU A 234 1.13 3.86 37.68
N GLU A 235 0.01 4.02 38.40
CA GLU A 235 -0.04 3.72 39.84
C GLU A 235 0.02 2.22 40.15
N ASP A 236 -0.63 1.39 39.32
CA ASP A 236 -0.66 -0.08 39.49
C ASP A 236 0.71 -0.74 39.20
N PHE A 237 1.66 0.00 38.63
CA PHE A 237 3.00 -0.49 38.38
C PHE A 237 3.82 -0.58 39.68
N ASP A 238 4.15 -1.80 40.10
CA ASP A 238 4.89 -2.09 41.35
C ASP A 238 6.41 -1.81 41.28
N GLY A 239 6.89 -1.31 40.13
CA GLY A 239 8.31 -1.07 39.88
C GLY A 239 9.08 -2.27 39.32
N VAL A 240 8.40 -3.39 39.05
CA VAL A 240 9.01 -4.63 38.56
C VAL A 240 8.38 -5.04 37.22
N LEU A 241 9.20 -5.09 36.17
CA LEU A 241 8.81 -5.62 34.85
C LEU A 241 8.77 -7.17 34.87
N THR A 242 7.90 -7.76 35.69
CA THR A 242 7.66 -9.21 35.68
C THR A 242 6.19 -9.52 35.39
N GLU A 243 5.89 -10.80 35.12
CA GLU A 243 4.54 -11.36 34.96
C GLU A 243 3.56 -11.06 36.12
N ASN A 244 4.04 -10.50 37.23
CA ASN A 244 3.30 -10.23 38.45
C ASN A 244 2.79 -8.79 38.58
N SER A 245 2.87 -7.96 37.53
CA SER A 245 2.18 -6.66 37.53
C SER A 245 0.68 -6.90 37.75
N GLU A 246 0.04 -6.18 38.68
CA GLU A 246 -1.37 -6.35 39.08
C GLU A 246 -2.39 -5.93 38.00
N TYR A 247 -1.96 -5.84 36.74
CA TYR A 247 -2.86 -5.53 35.62
C TYR A 247 -3.87 -6.65 35.40
N GLY A 248 -5.10 -6.26 35.13
CA GLY A 248 -6.11 -7.20 34.70
C GLY A 248 -5.75 -7.80 33.35
N HIS A 249 -6.11 -9.07 33.14
CA HIS A 249 -5.93 -9.78 31.89
C HIS A 249 -7.28 -10.32 31.38
N ILE A 250 -7.48 -10.30 30.07
CA ILE A 250 -8.60 -10.95 29.40
C ILE A 250 -8.02 -12.06 28.53
N ASP A 251 -8.36 -13.30 28.86
CA ASP A 251 -7.99 -14.44 28.05
C ASP A 251 -8.89 -14.49 26.80
N VAL A 252 -8.25 -14.59 25.64
CA VAL A 252 -8.91 -14.98 24.39
C VAL A 252 -9.19 -16.49 24.48
N PRO A 253 -10.39 -16.98 24.11
CA PRO A 253 -10.69 -18.41 24.18
C PRO A 253 -9.68 -19.29 23.40
N ASP A 254 -9.04 -20.22 24.10
CA ASP A 254 -7.92 -21.05 23.60
C ASP A 254 -8.24 -21.82 22.30
N ASN A 255 -9.51 -22.11 22.06
CA ASN A 255 -10.00 -22.89 20.92
C ASN A 255 -10.17 -22.07 19.64
N TRP A 256 -10.21 -20.74 19.71
CA TRP A 256 -10.46 -19.89 18.54
C TRP A 256 -9.28 -19.88 17.57
N PHE A 257 -8.06 -19.80 18.08
CA PHE A 257 -6.86 -19.57 17.25
C PHE A 257 -5.75 -20.60 17.49
N PRO A 258 -5.94 -21.90 17.20
CA PRO A 258 -4.93 -22.94 17.45
C PRO A 258 -3.58 -22.69 16.74
N ASP A 259 -3.59 -21.92 15.65
CA ASP A 259 -2.40 -21.53 14.88
C ASP A 259 -1.87 -20.13 15.27
N GLY A 260 -2.45 -19.52 16.32
CA GLY A 260 -2.18 -18.16 16.78
C GLY A 260 -2.98 -17.09 16.04
N ALA A 261 -2.98 -15.88 16.61
CA ALA A 261 -3.61 -14.71 16.03
C ALA A 261 -2.90 -13.41 16.49
N GLU A 262 -3.19 -12.32 15.80
CA GLU A 262 -2.81 -10.97 16.19
C GLU A 262 -4.06 -10.12 16.46
N ILE A 263 -3.99 -9.21 17.43
CA ILE A 263 -5.01 -8.16 17.62
C ILE A 263 -4.56 -6.90 16.88
N THR A 264 -5.28 -6.55 15.83
CA THR A 264 -4.95 -5.41 14.96
C THR A 264 -5.38 -4.07 15.55
N ASP A 265 -6.55 -4.02 16.17
CA ASP A 265 -7.09 -2.84 16.82
C ASP A 265 -8.25 -3.18 17.78
N MET A 266 -8.63 -2.20 18.60
CA MET A 266 -9.76 -2.29 19.53
C MET A 266 -10.55 -0.97 19.56
N ILE A 267 -11.86 -1.03 19.72
CA ILE A 267 -12.70 0.17 19.83
C ILE A 267 -13.85 -0.02 20.82
N SER A 268 -14.11 1.00 21.64
CA SER A 268 -15.28 1.04 22.53
C SER A 268 -16.50 1.49 21.74
N TYR A 269 -17.55 0.69 21.74
CA TYR A 269 -18.81 1.01 21.08
C TYR A 269 -19.98 0.28 21.75
N ASN A 270 -21.13 0.94 21.89
CA ASN A 270 -22.36 0.34 22.44
C ASN A 270 -22.20 -0.43 23.76
N ASP A 271 -21.43 0.12 24.72
CA ASP A 271 -21.07 -0.53 26.00
C ASP A 271 -20.32 -1.88 25.90
N PHE A 272 -19.66 -2.13 24.76
CA PHE A 272 -18.73 -3.23 24.57
C PHE A 272 -17.35 -2.71 24.14
N LEU A 273 -16.33 -3.53 24.39
CA LEU A 273 -15.04 -3.41 23.73
C LEU A 273 -15.04 -4.36 22.52
N TYR A 274 -14.98 -3.82 21.31
CA TYR A 274 -14.82 -4.60 20.09
C TYR A 274 -13.33 -4.82 19.82
N VAL A 275 -12.98 -6.05 19.45
CA VAL A 275 -11.60 -6.51 19.23
C VAL A 275 -11.50 -7.14 17.85
N PHE A 276 -10.49 -6.71 17.08
CA PHE A 276 -10.27 -7.13 15.70
C PHE A 276 -9.02 -7.99 15.58
N PHE A 277 -9.16 -9.17 15.02
CA PHE A 277 -8.10 -10.17 14.96
C PHE A 277 -7.67 -10.47 13.51
N VAL A 278 -6.40 -10.78 13.32
CA VAL A 278 -5.87 -11.48 12.15
C VAL A 278 -5.59 -12.92 12.57
N ASN A 279 -6.28 -13.88 11.95
CA ASN A 279 -6.10 -15.31 12.19
C ASN A 279 -4.97 -15.85 11.30
N TYR A 280 -4.18 -16.81 11.80
CA TYR A 280 -3.03 -17.39 11.09
C TYR A 280 -3.29 -18.74 10.37
N ARG A 281 -4.52 -19.27 10.37
CA ARG A 281 -4.95 -20.49 9.65
C ARG A 281 -4.77 -20.41 8.10
N THR A 282 -5.29 -21.37 7.33
CA THR A 282 -5.19 -21.37 5.85
C THR A 282 -6.33 -20.59 5.16
N ARG A 283 -7.56 -20.71 5.66
CA ARG A 283 -8.70 -19.83 5.33
C ARG A 283 -8.76 -18.67 6.31
N ASN A 284 -7.90 -17.69 6.09
CA ASN A 284 -7.84 -16.51 6.95
C ASN A 284 -8.82 -15.43 6.49
N GLY A 285 -8.93 -14.41 7.30
CA GLY A 285 -9.83 -13.29 7.15
C GLY A 285 -9.88 -12.62 8.51
N PHE A 286 -10.14 -11.32 8.57
CA PHE A 286 -10.24 -10.66 9.85
C PHE A 286 -11.40 -11.26 10.64
N TRP A 287 -11.22 -11.40 11.95
CA TRP A 287 -12.28 -11.73 12.88
C TRP A 287 -12.62 -10.50 13.71
N CYS A 288 -13.85 -10.45 14.20
CA CYS A 288 -14.31 -9.42 15.10
C CYS A 288 -15.17 -10.07 16.19
N ALA A 289 -14.81 -9.80 17.44
CA ALA A 289 -15.60 -10.18 18.60
C ALA A 289 -15.79 -8.96 19.49
N LYS A 290 -16.86 -8.97 20.28
CA LYS A 290 -17.09 -7.97 21.32
C LYS A 290 -16.99 -8.64 22.68
N VAL A 291 -16.49 -7.89 23.66
CA VAL A 291 -16.31 -8.39 25.03
C VAL A 291 -16.87 -7.40 26.03
N LYS A 292 -17.46 -7.93 27.10
CA LYS A 292 -17.99 -7.13 28.22
C LYS A 292 -17.77 -7.81 29.56
N ASN A 293 -17.35 -7.04 30.55
CA ASN A 293 -17.29 -7.51 31.93
C ASN A 293 -18.71 -7.54 32.52
N GLN A 294 -19.19 -8.73 32.88
CA GLN A 294 -20.44 -8.96 33.61
C GLN A 294 -20.22 -9.17 35.11
N GLY A 295 -18.95 -9.27 35.53
CA GLY A 295 -18.53 -9.44 36.91
C GLY A 295 -18.41 -8.11 37.65
N ASN A 296 -17.65 -8.14 38.75
CA ASN A 296 -17.28 -6.95 39.50
C ASN A 296 -15.76 -6.74 39.44
N GLU A 297 -15.26 -5.70 40.10
CA GLU A 297 -13.84 -5.33 40.05
C GLU A 297 -12.92 -6.38 40.67
N ASP A 298 -13.34 -6.99 41.79
CA ASP A 298 -12.54 -8.00 42.50
C ASP A 298 -12.57 -9.38 41.81
N ASN A 299 -13.61 -9.61 40.99
CA ASN A 299 -13.84 -10.86 40.28
C ASN A 299 -14.47 -10.57 38.92
N PRO A 300 -13.65 -10.15 37.93
CA PRO A 300 -14.12 -9.86 36.58
C PRO A 300 -14.65 -11.14 35.92
N ASP A 301 -15.67 -10.97 35.07
CA ASP A 301 -16.29 -12.04 34.28
C ASP A 301 -16.45 -11.54 32.85
N TRP A 302 -15.41 -11.72 32.04
CA TRP A 302 -15.36 -11.25 30.67
C TRP A 302 -16.09 -12.22 29.75
N VAL A 303 -17.20 -11.76 29.19
CA VAL A 303 -18.04 -12.56 28.28
C VAL A 303 -17.82 -12.09 26.85
N TRP A 304 -17.41 -13.03 26.00
CA TRP A 304 -17.13 -12.84 24.58
C TRP A 304 -18.34 -13.19 23.70
N ASP A 305 -18.49 -12.48 22.58
CA ASP A 305 -19.47 -12.76 21.53
C ASP A 305 -18.80 -12.55 20.15
N ILE A 306 -18.74 -13.60 19.33
CA ILE A 306 -18.10 -13.57 18.00
C ILE A 306 -19.10 -13.02 16.98
N ILE A 307 -18.72 -11.95 16.29
CA ILE A 307 -19.56 -11.31 15.28
C ILE A 307 -19.11 -11.72 13.87
N VAL A 308 -17.79 -11.70 13.63
CA VAL A 308 -17.17 -12.07 12.35
C VAL A 308 -16.14 -13.17 12.63
N GLY A 309 -16.31 -14.35 12.05
CA GLY A 309 -15.42 -15.48 12.30
C GLY A 309 -16.01 -16.83 11.90
N GLU A 310 -15.30 -17.90 12.25
CA GLU A 310 -15.77 -19.29 12.13
C GLU A 310 -15.83 -19.88 13.55
N ASP A 311 -16.96 -20.48 13.95
CA ASP A 311 -16.95 -21.37 15.12
C ASP A 311 -16.91 -22.81 14.62
N ASP A 312 -15.70 -23.38 14.56
CA ASP A 312 -15.49 -24.79 14.25
C ASP A 312 -15.52 -25.69 15.49
N THR A 313 -15.77 -25.11 16.67
CA THR A 313 -15.71 -25.79 17.96
C THR A 313 -17.09 -26.15 18.52
N ASN A 314 -18.16 -25.52 18.02
CA ASN A 314 -19.52 -25.83 18.39
C ASN A 314 -20.37 -26.34 17.19
N PRO A 315 -20.76 -27.63 17.15
CA PRO A 315 -21.62 -28.17 16.09
C PRO A 315 -23.11 -27.83 16.25
N GLU A 316 -23.48 -27.03 17.26
CA GLU A 316 -24.86 -26.55 17.44
C GLU A 316 -25.14 -25.39 16.44
N PRO A 317 -26.25 -25.43 15.67
CA PRO A 317 -26.59 -24.44 14.63
C PRO A 317 -26.80 -22.98 15.09
N ASP A 318 -26.70 -22.72 16.40
CA ASP A 318 -27.21 -21.55 17.10
C ASP A 318 -26.08 -20.56 17.48
N ASP A 319 -24.82 -21.01 17.43
CA ASP A 319 -23.63 -20.34 17.98
C ASP A 319 -22.64 -19.92 16.89
N THR A 320 -23.11 -19.83 15.64
CA THR A 320 -22.28 -19.37 14.52
C THR A 320 -22.16 -17.85 14.53
N ALA A 321 -20.94 -17.34 14.32
CA ALA A 321 -20.71 -15.92 14.04
C ALA A 321 -21.71 -15.41 12.99
N LYS A 322 -22.20 -14.18 13.18
CA LYS A 322 -23.20 -13.58 12.29
C LYS A 322 -22.67 -13.41 10.86
N TYR A 323 -21.37 -13.21 10.73
CA TYR A 323 -20.67 -13.08 9.45
C TYR A 323 -19.45 -14.00 9.37
N PRO A 324 -19.13 -14.50 8.17
CA PRO A 324 -17.96 -15.35 7.96
C PRO A 324 -16.64 -14.55 8.05
N PRO A 325 -15.48 -15.23 8.27
CA PRO A 325 -14.18 -14.58 8.36
C PRO A 325 -13.89 -13.71 7.13
N GLY A 326 -13.39 -12.49 7.38
CA GLY A 326 -13.07 -11.54 6.31
C GLY A 326 -14.23 -11.20 5.38
N MET A 327 -15.48 -11.45 5.80
CA MET A 327 -16.70 -11.20 5.01
C MET A 327 -16.80 -12.03 3.71
N ASP A 328 -16.38 -13.30 3.75
CA ASP A 328 -16.50 -14.29 2.66
C ASP A 328 -15.76 -13.93 1.36
N ARG A 329 -14.67 -13.18 1.46
CA ARG A 329 -13.84 -12.79 0.31
C ARG A 329 -12.72 -13.79 0.03
N PHE A 330 -13.07 -15.07 -0.09
CA PHE A 330 -12.12 -16.15 -0.37
C PHE A 330 -11.88 -16.34 -1.87
N ARG A 331 -10.62 -16.59 -2.24
CA ARG A 331 -10.22 -17.09 -3.56
C ARG A 331 -10.28 -18.62 -3.59
N ASP A 332 -10.17 -19.20 -4.79
CA ASP A 332 -10.17 -20.65 -5.02
C ASP A 332 -9.05 -21.40 -4.25
N ASN A 333 -7.93 -20.73 -3.98
CA ASN A 333 -6.83 -21.28 -3.18
C ASN A 333 -7.06 -21.18 -1.66
N GLY A 334 -8.19 -20.63 -1.21
CA GLY A 334 -8.54 -20.45 0.20
C GLY A 334 -7.98 -19.16 0.84
N ALA A 335 -7.22 -18.35 0.11
CA ALA A 335 -6.75 -17.05 0.57
C ALA A 335 -7.89 -16.03 0.65
N ASN A 336 -7.88 -15.15 1.64
CA ASN A 336 -8.81 -14.04 1.75
C ASN A 336 -8.08 -12.71 1.62
N ALA A 337 -8.65 -11.79 0.86
CA ALA A 337 -8.05 -10.48 0.63
C ALA A 337 -8.37 -9.46 1.75
N ASN A 338 -9.25 -9.79 2.69
CA ASN A 338 -9.57 -9.02 3.89
C ASN A 338 -9.00 -9.72 5.15
N GLY A 339 -7.68 -9.79 5.26
CA GLY A 339 -6.97 -10.50 6.33
C GLY A 339 -6.98 -9.78 7.69
N GLY A 340 -6.84 -8.46 7.69
CA GLY A 340 -6.94 -7.59 8.87
C GLY A 340 -7.99 -6.49 8.71
N ALA A 341 -8.23 -5.76 9.79
CA ALA A 341 -9.23 -4.70 9.83
C ALA A 341 -8.80 -3.56 10.75
N THR A 342 -9.27 -2.35 10.49
CA THR A 342 -9.03 -1.18 11.34
C THR A 342 -10.33 -0.38 11.50
N PRO A 343 -10.81 -0.18 12.74
CA PRO A 343 -12.07 0.50 13.00
C PRO A 343 -11.93 2.00 13.22
N VAL A 344 -13.02 2.74 13.00
CA VAL A 344 -13.21 4.13 13.45
C VAL A 344 -14.69 4.39 13.74
N LEU A 345 -14.99 5.12 14.81
CA LEU A 345 -16.35 5.56 15.11
C LEU A 345 -16.64 6.87 14.35
N PHE A 346 -17.70 6.89 13.57
CA PHE A 346 -18.17 8.07 12.86
C PHE A 346 -19.69 8.00 12.65
N ASP A 347 -20.39 9.10 12.92
CA ASP A 347 -21.86 9.21 12.81
C ASP A 347 -22.62 8.00 13.43
N ASN A 348 -22.31 7.71 14.69
CA ASN A 348 -22.88 6.58 15.46
C ASN A 348 -22.73 5.18 14.82
N LYS A 349 -21.83 5.00 13.85
CA LYS A 349 -21.49 3.70 13.28
C LYS A 349 -19.99 3.47 13.36
N VAL A 350 -19.59 2.21 13.44
CA VAL A 350 -18.18 1.83 13.36
C VAL A 350 -17.87 1.48 11.91
N TYR A 351 -17.03 2.29 11.27
CA TYR A 351 -16.48 2.01 9.95
C TYR A 351 -15.24 1.15 10.09
N VAL A 352 -15.09 0.17 9.20
CA VAL A 352 -14.03 -0.83 9.25
C VAL A 352 -13.36 -0.93 7.90
N GLY A 353 -12.13 -0.43 7.81
CA GLY A 353 -11.27 -0.58 6.65
C GLY A 353 -10.54 -1.91 6.70
N THR A 354 -10.57 -2.69 5.62
CA THR A 354 -9.85 -3.97 5.58
C THR A 354 -8.40 -3.82 5.11
N ALA A 355 -7.58 -4.80 5.48
CA ALA A 355 -6.19 -4.92 5.08
C ALA A 355 -5.90 -6.33 4.55
N SER A 356 -5.15 -6.45 3.45
CA SER A 356 -4.67 -7.71 2.90
C SER A 356 -3.53 -8.34 3.74
N ASP A 357 -3.48 -9.67 3.78
CA ASP A 357 -2.41 -10.46 4.39
C ASP A 357 -1.15 -10.60 3.50
N PHE A 358 -1.08 -9.90 2.37
CA PHE A 358 0.01 -10.04 1.39
C PHE A 358 1.41 -9.98 2.04
N ILE A 359 1.69 -8.95 2.84
CA ILE A 359 2.99 -8.78 3.51
C ILE A 359 3.23 -9.88 4.55
N LEU A 360 2.19 -10.31 5.27
CA LEU A 360 2.29 -11.37 6.27
C LEU A 360 2.62 -12.73 5.61
N ARG A 361 1.93 -13.08 4.54
CA ARG A 361 2.18 -14.35 3.82
C ARG A 361 3.53 -14.35 3.11
N LEU A 362 3.92 -13.21 2.54
CA LEU A 362 5.24 -13.02 1.93
C LEU A 362 6.36 -13.28 2.94
N THR A 363 6.25 -12.68 4.12
CA THR A 363 7.28 -12.80 5.17
C THR A 363 7.28 -14.17 5.87
N ARG A 364 6.17 -14.93 5.80
CA ARG A 364 6.09 -16.33 6.26
C ARG A 364 6.59 -17.37 5.24
N GLY A 365 7.04 -16.94 4.07
CA GLY A 365 7.53 -17.85 3.02
C GLY A 365 6.45 -18.80 2.49
N HIS A 366 5.19 -18.35 2.45
CA HIS A 366 4.11 -19.11 1.82
C HIS A 366 4.41 -19.30 0.32
N GLU A 367 3.82 -20.34 -0.26
CA GLU A 367 3.94 -20.59 -1.70
C GLU A 367 3.39 -19.38 -2.50
N PRO A 368 3.97 -19.04 -3.66
CA PRO A 368 3.57 -17.88 -4.45
C PRO A 368 2.06 -17.77 -4.65
N ASP A 369 1.40 -18.84 -5.09
CA ASP A 369 -0.05 -18.83 -5.33
C ASP A 369 -0.86 -18.39 -4.10
N ASP A 370 -0.44 -18.79 -2.90
CA ASP A 370 -1.13 -18.47 -1.65
C ASP A 370 -0.92 -17.01 -1.21
N ILE A 371 0.27 -16.45 -1.48
CA ILE A 371 0.55 -15.02 -1.30
C ILE A 371 -0.32 -14.21 -2.26
N LEU A 372 -0.37 -14.60 -3.53
CA LEU A 372 -1.09 -13.86 -4.58
C LEU A 372 -2.60 -13.91 -4.43
N GLY A 373 -3.13 -14.98 -3.83
CA GLY A 373 -4.56 -15.04 -3.50
C GLY A 373 -5.04 -13.92 -2.57
N THR A 374 -4.14 -13.28 -1.82
CA THR A 374 -4.50 -12.17 -0.93
C THR A 374 -4.46 -10.80 -1.59
N LEU A 375 -3.99 -10.71 -2.84
CA LEU A 375 -3.96 -9.44 -3.56
C LEU A 375 -5.37 -9.03 -4.00
N GLY A 376 -5.65 -7.75 -3.83
CA GLY A 376 -6.94 -7.12 -4.05
C GLY A 376 -7.06 -5.89 -3.17
N GLY A 377 -7.72 -4.84 -3.67
CA GLY A 377 -7.86 -3.61 -2.91
C GLY A 377 -8.65 -3.84 -1.62
N GLY A 378 -8.41 -3.01 -0.60
CA GLY A 378 -9.15 -3.04 0.66
C GLY A 378 -10.63 -2.67 0.47
N GLN A 379 -11.49 -3.19 1.33
CA GLN A 379 -12.93 -2.92 1.34
C GLN A 379 -13.28 -2.10 2.58
N LEU A 380 -14.33 -1.29 2.45
CA LEU A 380 -14.88 -0.53 3.56
C LEU A 380 -16.21 -1.14 3.97
N PHE A 381 -16.32 -1.51 5.24
CA PHE A 381 -17.57 -1.92 5.87
C PHE A 381 -17.97 -0.90 6.93
N ARG A 382 -19.20 -0.99 7.41
CA ARG A 382 -19.61 -0.36 8.66
C ARG A 382 -20.66 -1.20 9.38
N PHE A 383 -20.79 -1.01 10.68
CA PHE A 383 -21.86 -1.63 11.48
C PHE A 383 -22.46 -0.68 12.51
N ASP A 384 -23.67 -1.00 12.93
CA ASP A 384 -24.47 -0.24 13.91
C ASP A 384 -24.54 -0.95 15.28
N GLU A 385 -25.36 -0.42 16.20
CA GLU A 385 -25.51 -0.98 17.56
C GLU A 385 -26.08 -2.41 17.61
N ASN A 386 -26.66 -2.91 16.53
CA ASN A 386 -27.22 -4.27 16.42
C ASN A 386 -26.24 -5.25 15.77
N ASP A 387 -24.98 -4.82 15.60
CA ASP A 387 -23.97 -5.55 14.83
C ASP A 387 -24.46 -5.85 13.41
N ASP A 388 -25.28 -5.00 12.80
CA ASP A 388 -25.68 -5.12 11.40
C ASP A 388 -24.58 -4.53 10.51
N TRP A 389 -23.75 -5.40 9.93
CA TRP A 389 -22.68 -5.02 9.01
C TRP A 389 -23.20 -4.88 7.59
N GLU A 390 -22.76 -3.80 6.93
CA GLU A 390 -22.96 -3.56 5.50
C GLU A 390 -21.63 -3.15 4.84
N ARG A 391 -21.46 -3.51 3.58
CA ARG A 391 -20.30 -3.08 2.79
C ARG A 391 -20.59 -1.74 2.13
N VAL A 392 -19.75 -0.77 2.47
CA VAL A 392 -19.79 0.60 1.94
C VAL A 392 -19.05 0.66 0.60
N MET A 393 -17.88 0.03 0.50
CA MET A 393 -17.07 0.03 -0.72
C MET A 393 -16.41 -1.34 -0.98
N PRO A 394 -16.70 -1.98 -2.13
CA PRO A 394 -17.81 -1.66 -3.05
C PRO A 394 -19.18 -1.90 -2.39
N PRO A 395 -20.25 -1.19 -2.79
CA PRO A 395 -21.56 -1.36 -2.17
C PRO A 395 -22.11 -2.78 -2.37
N ASP A 396 -22.84 -3.30 -1.38
CA ASP A 396 -23.32 -4.70 -1.38
C ASP A 396 -24.11 -5.13 -2.62
N SER A 397 -24.77 -4.18 -3.30
CA SER A 397 -25.44 -4.41 -4.57
C SER A 397 -24.55 -5.00 -5.68
N VAL A 398 -23.22 -4.87 -5.57
CA VAL A 398 -22.24 -5.42 -6.52
C VAL A 398 -22.04 -6.94 -6.30
N GLY A 399 -22.42 -7.46 -5.13
CA GLY A 399 -22.21 -8.86 -4.76
C GLY A 399 -20.73 -9.19 -4.51
N ASN A 400 -20.38 -10.48 -4.60
CA ASN A 400 -19.01 -10.96 -4.56
C ASN A 400 -18.60 -11.44 -5.98
N GLY A 401 -17.34 -11.26 -6.35
CA GLY A 401 -16.82 -11.66 -7.67
C GLY A 401 -15.86 -10.64 -8.27
N ILE A 402 -15.41 -10.88 -9.51
CA ILE A 402 -14.36 -10.09 -10.17
C ILE A 402 -14.66 -8.58 -10.22
N VAL A 403 -15.93 -8.18 -10.33
CA VAL A 403 -16.32 -6.77 -10.36
C VAL A 403 -16.11 -6.12 -9.00
N ALA A 404 -16.54 -6.77 -7.92
CA ALA A 404 -16.26 -6.31 -6.56
C ALA A 404 -14.75 -6.22 -6.31
N GLU A 405 -13.97 -7.17 -6.83
CA GLU A 405 -12.50 -7.17 -6.73
C GLU A 405 -11.85 -5.96 -7.41
N LEU A 406 -12.33 -5.60 -8.60
CA LEU A 406 -11.82 -4.45 -9.35
C LEU A 406 -12.23 -3.12 -8.72
N MET A 407 -13.41 -3.06 -8.10
CA MET A 407 -13.89 -1.87 -7.40
C MET A 407 -13.25 -1.69 -6.02
N SER A 408 -12.74 -2.76 -5.42
CA SER A 408 -12.12 -2.71 -4.11
C SER A 408 -10.85 -1.85 -4.15
N GLY A 409 -10.54 -1.17 -3.05
CA GLY A 409 -9.51 -0.14 -3.00
C GLY A 409 -9.91 1.13 -3.75
N TRP A 410 -11.22 1.41 -3.90
CA TRP A 410 -11.78 2.49 -4.71
C TRP A 410 -11.26 2.46 -6.15
N PHE A 411 -11.47 1.33 -6.83
CA PHE A 411 -11.01 1.07 -8.20
C PHE A 411 -9.49 1.06 -8.38
N ASN A 412 -8.74 1.05 -7.28
CA ASN A 412 -7.30 0.86 -7.25
C ASN A 412 -6.97 -0.42 -6.48
N PRO A 413 -6.83 -1.59 -7.14
CA PRO A 413 -6.51 -2.85 -6.47
C PRO A 413 -5.11 -2.86 -5.84
N ALA A 414 -4.27 -1.86 -6.12
CA ALA A 414 -2.99 -1.67 -5.42
C ALA A 414 -3.17 -1.08 -4.01
N ASN A 415 -4.30 -0.43 -3.72
CA ASN A 415 -4.69 -0.01 -2.36
C ASN A 415 -5.03 -1.23 -1.52
N LEU A 416 -4.04 -2.03 -1.14
CA LEU A 416 -4.26 -3.27 -0.40
C LEU A 416 -4.97 -3.03 0.93
N TYR A 417 -4.74 -1.86 1.55
CA TYR A 417 -5.35 -1.49 2.83
C TYR A 417 -6.19 -0.22 2.70
N ILE A 418 -7.32 -0.20 3.39
CA ILE A 418 -7.90 1.05 3.92
C ILE A 418 -7.35 1.18 5.34
N TRP A 419 -6.23 1.90 5.46
CA TRP A 419 -5.26 1.65 6.51
C TRP A 419 -5.58 2.37 7.82
N ARG A 420 -5.86 3.67 7.76
CA ARG A 420 -6.17 4.50 8.93
C ARG A 420 -7.16 5.60 8.56
N PHE A 421 -7.83 6.09 9.58
CA PHE A 421 -8.85 7.13 9.49
C PHE A 421 -8.49 8.33 10.35
N GLY A 422 -8.95 9.51 9.94
CA GLY A 422 -8.84 10.75 10.71
C GLY A 422 -10.12 11.56 10.57
N SER A 423 -10.44 12.38 11.58
CA SER A 423 -11.65 13.21 11.56
C SER A 423 -11.32 14.68 11.78
N CYS A 424 -12.03 15.55 11.06
CA CYS A 424 -11.90 17.01 11.17
C CYS A 424 -13.31 17.62 11.07
N GLY A 425 -13.85 18.11 12.18
CA GLY A 425 -15.27 18.50 12.24
C GLY A 425 -16.18 17.29 11.96
N ASP A 426 -17.15 17.47 11.07
CA ASP A 426 -18.09 16.41 10.66
C ASP A 426 -17.57 15.56 9.49
N ARG A 427 -16.30 15.73 9.09
CA ARG A 427 -15.68 15.00 7.99
C ARG A 427 -14.83 13.84 8.49
N LEU A 428 -15.00 12.68 7.87
CA LEU A 428 -14.13 11.52 8.03
C LEU A 428 -13.22 11.37 6.81
N TYR A 429 -11.93 11.17 7.05
CA TYR A 429 -10.93 10.85 6.04
C TYR A 429 -10.52 9.38 6.16
N ALA A 430 -10.33 8.71 5.03
CA ALA A 430 -9.78 7.35 4.94
C ALA A 430 -8.54 7.36 4.05
N GLY A 431 -7.41 6.95 4.61
CA GLY A 431 -6.16 6.84 3.88
C GLY A 431 -5.81 5.39 3.57
N THR A 432 -5.20 5.14 2.41
CA THR A 432 -4.89 3.79 1.94
C THR A 432 -3.42 3.41 2.11
N PHE A 433 -3.09 2.17 1.75
CA PHE A 433 -1.74 1.68 1.48
C PHE A 433 -1.67 1.14 0.04
N ASP A 434 -0.92 1.81 -0.83
CA ASP A 434 -0.72 1.45 -2.24
C ASP A 434 0.58 0.66 -2.42
N ILE A 435 0.46 -0.63 -2.72
CA ILE A 435 1.62 -1.53 -2.93
C ILE A 435 2.39 -1.22 -4.23
N GLY A 436 1.79 -0.49 -5.17
CA GLY A 436 2.40 -0.11 -6.45
C GLY A 436 3.66 0.74 -6.30
N SER A 437 3.79 1.47 -5.18
CA SER A 437 5.04 2.16 -4.82
C SER A 437 6.20 1.22 -4.53
N LEU A 438 5.93 -0.01 -4.10
CA LEU A 438 6.94 -1.06 -3.95
C LEU A 438 7.38 -1.55 -5.34
N PHE A 439 6.43 -1.94 -6.19
CA PHE A 439 6.73 -2.46 -7.53
C PHE A 439 7.30 -1.42 -8.51
N ALA A 440 7.35 -0.15 -8.13
CA ALA A 440 7.89 0.93 -8.95
C ALA A 440 9.39 0.86 -9.23
N LEU A 441 10.10 -0.11 -8.64
CA LEU A 441 11.56 -0.07 -8.49
C LEU A 441 12.32 -1.05 -9.37
N GLY A 442 11.60 -1.71 -10.26
CA GLY A 442 12.15 -2.25 -11.48
C GLY A 442 11.89 -1.31 -12.66
N GLU A 443 12.77 -0.34 -12.91
CA GLU A 443 13.07 -0.02 -14.33
C GLU A 443 13.67 -1.27 -15.03
N ASP A 444 14.13 -2.24 -14.22
CA ASP A 444 14.40 -3.61 -14.61
C ASP A 444 13.16 -4.52 -14.49
N ARG A 445 12.85 -5.18 -15.60
CA ARG A 445 11.74 -6.10 -15.81
C ARG A 445 11.70 -7.20 -14.73
N ILE A 446 10.73 -7.14 -13.81
CA ILE A 446 10.46 -8.28 -12.91
C ILE A 446 9.68 -9.32 -13.72
N GLN A 447 10.38 -10.33 -14.20
CA GLN A 447 9.79 -11.57 -14.68
C GLN A 447 10.05 -12.65 -13.67
N THR A 448 8.97 -13.12 -13.06
CA THR A 448 9.04 -14.17 -12.06
C THR A 448 9.09 -15.54 -12.71
N GLY A 449 8.70 -15.64 -13.99
CA GLY A 449 8.57 -16.89 -14.72
C GLY A 449 7.31 -17.67 -14.33
N ILE A 450 6.45 -17.09 -13.50
CA ILE A 450 5.15 -17.62 -13.06
C ILE A 450 4.06 -16.77 -13.76
N PRO A 451 3.36 -17.31 -14.77
CA PRO A 451 2.42 -16.56 -15.60
C PRO A 451 1.36 -15.76 -14.83
N GLU A 452 0.87 -16.30 -13.72
CA GLU A 452 -0.14 -15.71 -12.84
C GLU A 452 0.41 -14.51 -12.06
N LEU A 453 1.64 -14.60 -11.58
CA LEU A 453 2.35 -13.51 -10.90
C LEU A 453 2.70 -12.39 -11.88
N ASP A 454 3.16 -12.76 -13.07
CA ASP A 454 3.46 -11.79 -14.11
C ASP A 454 2.17 -11.09 -14.61
N LEU A 455 1.01 -11.78 -14.65
CA LEU A 455 -0.29 -11.14 -14.90
C LEU A 455 -0.66 -10.18 -13.78
N LEU A 456 -0.52 -10.58 -12.52
CA LEU A 456 -0.92 -9.75 -11.38
C LEU A 456 -0.02 -8.53 -11.21
N LEU A 457 1.28 -8.66 -11.46
CA LEU A 457 2.20 -7.52 -11.57
C LEU A 457 1.77 -6.60 -12.71
N GLN A 458 1.31 -7.11 -13.85
CA GLN A 458 0.70 -6.24 -14.87
C GLN A 458 -0.53 -5.53 -14.36
N ILE A 459 -1.35 -6.16 -13.48
CA ILE A 459 -2.56 -5.55 -12.90
C ILE A 459 -2.23 -4.45 -11.88
N ILE A 460 -1.20 -4.66 -11.08
CA ILE A 460 -0.78 -3.67 -10.09
C ILE A 460 0.02 -2.53 -10.75
N ASN A 461 0.86 -2.86 -11.74
CA ASN A 461 1.64 -1.89 -12.51
C ASN A 461 0.81 -1.09 -13.53
N ARG A 462 -0.50 -1.36 -13.63
CA ARG A 462 -1.46 -0.63 -14.48
C ARG A 462 -1.33 0.88 -14.29
N ARG A 463 -1.14 1.37 -13.06
CA ARG A 463 -1.16 2.81 -12.81
C ARG A 463 0.12 3.51 -13.25
N HIS A 464 -0.08 4.60 -13.98
CA HIS A 464 0.95 5.58 -14.30
C HIS A 464 1.67 6.02 -13.02
N LYS A 465 2.98 6.24 -13.09
CA LYS A 465 3.82 6.57 -11.93
C LYS A 465 3.29 7.77 -11.13
N SER A 466 2.71 8.76 -11.81
CA SER A 466 2.15 9.97 -11.16
C SER A 466 0.89 9.73 -10.32
N LEU A 467 0.33 8.52 -10.35
CA LEU A 467 -0.86 8.12 -9.58
C LEU A 467 -0.53 7.00 -8.57
N ARG A 468 0.76 6.80 -8.28
CA ARG A 468 1.23 5.89 -7.23
C ARG A 468 1.41 6.66 -5.93
N GLY A 469 1.52 5.93 -4.83
CA GLY A 469 1.42 6.48 -3.48
C GLY A 469 0.02 6.27 -2.92
N PHE A 470 -0.18 6.56 -1.63
CA PHE A 470 -1.49 6.39 -1.02
C PHE A 470 -2.54 7.27 -1.69
N ASP A 471 -3.77 6.77 -1.64
CA ASP A 471 -4.97 7.52 -1.95
C ASP A 471 -5.58 8.01 -0.63
N LEU A 472 -6.18 9.21 -0.67
CA LEU A 472 -6.90 9.80 0.45
C LEU A 472 -8.31 10.11 0.00
N TYR A 473 -9.29 9.56 0.72
CA TYR A 473 -10.72 9.77 0.49
C TYR A 473 -11.33 10.48 1.70
N PHE A 474 -12.48 11.12 1.49
CA PHE A 474 -13.28 11.67 2.58
C PHE A 474 -14.78 11.46 2.37
N THR A 475 -15.52 11.57 3.47
CA THR A 475 -16.98 11.62 3.49
C THR A 475 -17.45 12.63 4.53
N ASP A 476 -18.55 13.32 4.25
CA ASP A 476 -19.21 14.26 5.16
C ASP A 476 -20.48 13.67 5.79
N ASP A 477 -20.98 12.55 5.25
CA ASP A 477 -22.24 11.92 5.66
C ASP A 477 -22.12 10.42 5.93
N GLY A 478 -20.94 9.83 5.70
CA GLY A 478 -20.68 8.41 5.90
C GLY A 478 -21.13 7.51 4.75
N ASP A 479 -21.95 8.02 3.82
CA ASP A 479 -22.51 7.28 2.69
C ASP A 479 -21.76 7.61 1.39
N ASN A 480 -21.51 8.89 1.14
CA ASN A 480 -20.89 9.39 -0.08
C ASN A 480 -19.40 9.62 0.16
N TRP A 481 -18.57 8.83 -0.50
CA TRP A 481 -17.11 8.90 -0.42
C TRP A 481 -16.51 9.54 -1.66
N PHE A 482 -15.60 10.49 -1.46
CA PHE A 482 -14.96 11.23 -2.53
C PHE A 482 -13.44 11.15 -2.45
N PRO A 483 -12.75 10.93 -3.57
CA PRO A 483 -11.29 11.04 -3.62
C PRO A 483 -10.86 12.50 -3.40
N LEU A 484 -9.97 12.69 -2.43
CA LEU A 484 -9.26 13.94 -2.24
C LEU A 484 -8.00 13.98 -3.09
N ARG A 485 -7.15 12.96 -3.01
CA ARG A 485 -5.92 12.80 -3.82
C ARG A 485 -5.59 11.34 -4.02
N LEU A 486 -4.93 11.04 -5.14
CA LEU A 486 -4.65 9.67 -5.60
C LEU A 486 -3.17 9.44 -5.95
N ASN A 487 -2.26 10.15 -5.28
CA ASN A 487 -0.86 10.23 -5.69
C ASN A 487 0.13 10.48 -4.52
N GLY A 488 -0.22 10.07 -3.30
CA GLY A 488 0.67 10.22 -2.14
C GLY A 488 1.06 11.66 -1.80
N PHE A 489 0.21 12.65 -2.15
CA PHE A 489 0.50 14.09 -2.07
C PHE A 489 1.70 14.53 -2.92
N ASP A 490 1.68 14.11 -4.18
CA ASP A 490 2.75 14.36 -5.17
C ASP A 490 4.10 13.75 -4.76
N ASP A 491 4.04 12.65 -4.03
CA ASP A 491 5.21 11.85 -3.68
C ASP A 491 4.81 10.38 -3.74
N HIS A 492 5.12 9.72 -4.85
CA HIS A 492 4.77 8.31 -5.03
C HIS A 492 5.47 7.37 -4.05
N TRP A 493 6.46 7.87 -3.29
CA TRP A 493 7.13 7.12 -2.23
C TRP A 493 6.34 7.09 -0.92
N ASN A 494 5.43 8.04 -0.73
CA ASN A 494 4.42 7.95 0.31
C ASN A 494 3.40 6.88 -0.08
N TYR A 495 3.73 5.63 0.14
CA TYR A 495 2.83 4.54 -0.22
C TYR A 495 1.64 4.41 0.72
N GLY A 496 1.63 5.12 1.85
CA GLY A 496 0.65 4.89 2.88
C GLY A 496 0.32 6.13 3.68
N SER A 497 -0.96 6.31 3.98
CA SER A 497 -1.42 7.21 5.03
C SER A 497 -1.52 6.41 6.32
N ARG A 498 -0.69 6.73 7.33
CA ARG A 498 -0.42 5.82 8.45
C ARG A 498 -0.89 6.31 9.81
N SER A 499 -1.09 7.58 10.05
CA SER A 499 -1.59 8.05 11.35
C SER A 499 -2.30 9.38 11.20
N PHE A 500 -3.22 9.63 12.13
CA PHE A 500 -3.95 10.89 12.21
C PHE A 500 -4.03 11.35 13.66
N ALA A 501 -4.04 12.67 13.86
CA ALA A 501 -4.37 13.29 15.14
C ALA A 501 -5.07 14.63 14.87
N THR A 502 -5.99 15.03 15.75
CA THR A 502 -6.73 16.29 15.58
C THR A 502 -6.60 17.14 16.83
N TYR A 503 -6.24 18.41 16.66
CA TYR A 503 -6.13 19.37 17.74
C TYR A 503 -6.59 20.76 17.31
N ASN A 504 -7.45 21.39 18.12
CA ASN A 504 -7.86 22.78 17.97
C ASN A 504 -8.25 23.17 16.52
N GLY A 505 -9.05 22.33 15.87
CA GLY A 505 -9.49 22.55 14.48
C GLY A 505 -8.40 22.33 13.43
N THR A 506 -7.34 21.58 13.73
CA THR A 506 -6.32 21.15 12.77
C THR A 506 -6.17 19.63 12.81
N LEU A 507 -6.27 18.99 11.65
CA LEU A 507 -5.93 17.60 11.43
C LEU A 507 -4.46 17.48 11.05
N PHE A 508 -3.79 16.48 11.61
CA PHE A 508 -2.45 16.05 11.25
C PHE A 508 -2.53 14.68 10.61
N LEU A 509 -1.72 14.46 9.57
CA LEU A 509 -1.57 13.19 8.87
C LEU A 509 -0.09 12.80 8.89
N GLY A 510 0.22 11.58 9.32
CA GLY A 510 1.53 10.95 9.14
C GLY A 510 1.54 9.94 8.00
N THR A 511 2.57 9.96 7.16
CA THR A 511 2.73 9.02 6.04
C THR A 511 3.61 7.81 6.41
N ALA A 512 3.58 6.81 5.54
CA ALA A 512 4.53 5.70 5.48
C ALA A 512 5.34 5.82 4.18
N ASN A 513 6.65 5.97 4.35
CA ASN A 513 7.63 6.07 3.27
C ASN A 513 8.96 5.44 3.75
N PRO A 514 9.18 4.14 3.51
CA PRO A 514 10.39 3.44 3.92
C PRO A 514 11.61 3.73 3.06
N PHE A 515 11.47 4.53 2.02
CA PHE A 515 12.53 4.81 1.05
C PHE A 515 13.27 6.09 1.40
N TYR A 516 12.50 7.13 1.77
CA TYR A 516 12.99 8.49 1.95
C TYR A 516 12.64 9.11 3.31
N GLY A 517 11.82 8.44 4.12
CA GLY A 517 11.39 8.88 5.43
C GLY A 517 9.96 9.41 5.42
N CYS A 518 9.22 9.12 6.50
CA CYS A 518 7.83 9.54 6.66
C CYS A 518 7.67 11.06 6.70
N GLN A 519 6.51 11.52 6.24
CA GLN A 519 6.13 12.91 6.23
C GLN A 519 4.99 13.19 7.20
N ILE A 520 4.97 14.40 7.75
CA ILE A 520 3.84 14.91 8.53
C ILE A 520 3.21 16.08 7.78
N TRP A 521 1.90 16.04 7.65
CA TRP A 521 1.08 17.06 7.01
C TRP A 521 0.06 17.63 7.98
N LYS A 522 -0.32 18.89 7.81
CA LYS A 522 -1.41 19.54 8.55
C LYS A 522 -2.49 20.08 7.63
N HIS A 523 -3.71 20.12 8.14
CA HIS A 523 -4.91 20.61 7.46
C HIS A 523 -5.85 21.32 8.44
N PRO A 524 -6.19 22.60 8.23
CA PRO A 524 -7.21 23.28 9.05
C PRO A 524 -8.62 22.74 8.74
N CYS A 525 -9.37 22.30 9.76
CA CYS A 525 -10.72 21.74 9.59
C CYS A 525 -11.74 22.69 8.96
N GLU A 526 -11.53 24.00 9.10
CA GLU A 526 -12.39 25.01 8.45
C GLU A 526 -12.12 25.14 6.95
N CYS A 527 -11.00 24.60 6.46
CA CYS A 527 -10.64 24.62 5.06
C CYS A 527 -11.47 23.59 4.30
N THR A 528 -12.19 24.03 3.29
CA THR A 528 -13.07 23.16 2.51
C THR A 528 -12.27 22.43 1.43
N ASP A 529 -11.96 21.15 1.64
CA ASP A 529 -11.45 20.34 0.53
C ASP A 529 -12.52 20.15 -0.53
N GLN A 530 -12.11 20.28 -1.79
CA GLN A 530 -12.93 19.94 -2.94
C GLN A 530 -12.57 18.54 -3.41
N PRO A 531 -13.57 17.71 -3.76
CA PRO A 531 -13.30 16.41 -4.35
C PRO A 531 -12.57 16.57 -5.68
N MET A 532 -11.72 15.61 -6.02
CA MET A 532 -11.22 15.49 -7.39
C MET A 532 -12.42 15.32 -8.34
N GLN A 533 -12.35 15.98 -9.50
CA GLN A 533 -13.41 15.91 -10.50
C GLN A 533 -13.09 14.84 -11.54
N PHE A 534 -14.09 14.03 -11.84
CA PHE A 534 -14.06 12.97 -12.85
C PHE A 534 -15.37 13.01 -13.63
N ASP A 535 -15.34 12.58 -14.88
CA ASP A 535 -16.53 12.46 -15.72
C ASP A 535 -17.14 11.03 -15.72
N LYS A 536 -16.65 10.20 -14.78
CA LYS A 536 -16.92 8.78 -14.53
C LYS A 536 -15.89 7.82 -15.13
N ASP A 537 -14.89 8.30 -15.86
CA ASP A 537 -13.84 7.43 -16.37
C ASP A 537 -12.72 7.11 -15.35
N LEU A 538 -12.71 7.81 -14.22
CA LEU A 538 -11.70 7.76 -13.16
C LEU A 538 -10.32 8.31 -13.57
N VAL A 539 -10.24 9.06 -14.68
CA VAL A 539 -9.13 9.95 -14.98
C VAL A 539 -9.44 11.33 -14.39
N PRO A 540 -8.55 11.88 -13.54
CA PRO A 540 -8.75 13.22 -13.00
C PRO A 540 -8.85 14.28 -14.09
N LYS A 541 -9.85 15.16 -13.97
CA LYS A 541 -10.03 16.32 -14.87
C LYS A 541 -8.76 17.14 -15.10
N GLU A 542 -7.94 17.31 -14.06
CA GLU A 542 -6.67 18.06 -14.12
C GLU A 542 -5.58 17.37 -14.95
N ILE A 543 -5.68 16.05 -15.14
CA ILE A 543 -4.83 15.28 -16.05
C ILE A 543 -5.36 15.43 -17.47
N GLU A 544 -6.67 15.22 -17.67
CA GLU A 544 -7.27 15.28 -19.00
C GLU A 544 -7.24 16.68 -19.62
N ASP A 545 -7.45 17.73 -18.83
CA ASP A 545 -7.35 19.12 -19.31
C ASP A 545 -5.95 19.50 -19.82
N LYS A 546 -4.92 18.73 -19.45
CA LYS A 546 -3.53 18.89 -19.92
C LYS A 546 -3.25 18.08 -21.20
N ALA A 547 -4.19 17.25 -21.66
CA ALA A 547 -4.05 16.49 -22.89
C ALA A 547 -3.93 17.40 -24.13
N PRO A 548 -3.41 16.87 -25.26
CA PRO A 548 -3.35 17.60 -26.52
C PRO A 548 -4.67 18.25 -26.93
N ASN A 549 -4.57 19.25 -27.81
CA ASN A 549 -5.71 20.04 -28.28
C ASN A 549 -6.50 20.76 -27.17
N GLN A 550 -5.86 21.13 -26.06
CA GLN A 550 -6.46 21.82 -24.90
C GLN A 550 -7.43 20.93 -24.10
N GLY A 551 -7.08 19.65 -23.97
CA GLY A 551 -7.88 18.64 -23.26
C GLY A 551 -8.99 18.00 -24.11
N ASP A 552 -8.85 18.04 -25.44
CA ASP A 552 -9.75 17.42 -26.42
C ASP A 552 -8.93 16.41 -27.24
N GLY A 553 -8.62 15.28 -26.60
CA GLY A 553 -7.65 14.31 -27.08
C GLY A 553 -8.10 13.61 -28.36
N ASN A 554 -9.40 13.50 -28.61
CA ASN A 554 -9.97 12.95 -29.85
C ASN A 554 -10.33 14.02 -30.90
N LYS A 555 -10.23 15.31 -30.53
CA LYS A 555 -10.46 16.48 -31.38
C LYS A 555 -11.90 16.57 -31.93
N ASP A 556 -12.89 16.16 -31.14
CA ASP A 556 -14.31 16.24 -31.52
C ASP A 556 -14.96 17.60 -31.17
N GLY A 557 -14.22 18.47 -30.48
CA GLY A 557 -14.65 19.80 -30.06
C GLY A 557 -15.22 19.85 -28.64
N ILE A 558 -15.24 18.74 -27.92
CA ILE A 558 -15.62 18.61 -26.51
C ILE A 558 -14.35 18.24 -25.73
N LYS A 559 -14.30 18.62 -24.44
CA LYS A 559 -13.18 18.23 -23.59
C LYS A 559 -13.38 16.80 -23.09
N ASP A 560 -12.32 16.03 -23.08
CA ASP A 560 -12.33 14.65 -22.60
C ASP A 560 -12.85 14.58 -21.16
N SER A 561 -12.46 15.54 -20.29
CA SER A 561 -12.94 15.65 -18.90
C SER A 561 -14.43 15.87 -18.65
N ILE A 562 -15.26 15.81 -19.69
CA ILE A 562 -16.73 15.79 -19.58
C ILE A 562 -17.36 14.72 -20.48
N GLN A 563 -16.57 13.77 -21.00
CA GLN A 563 -16.95 12.73 -21.94
C GLN A 563 -16.60 11.35 -21.40
N PRO A 564 -17.50 10.67 -20.65
CA PRO A 564 -17.15 9.41 -19.98
C PRO A 564 -16.66 8.27 -20.90
N HIS A 565 -16.85 8.39 -22.21
CA HIS A 565 -16.43 7.43 -23.24
C HIS A 565 -15.15 7.87 -23.98
N VAL A 566 -14.50 8.96 -23.55
CA VAL A 566 -13.26 9.51 -24.09
C VAL A 566 -12.35 9.87 -22.93
N ALA A 567 -11.25 9.15 -22.79
CA ALA A 567 -10.34 9.32 -21.66
C ALA A 567 -8.92 9.63 -22.12
N SER A 568 -8.33 10.71 -21.60
CA SER A 568 -6.95 11.12 -21.93
C SER A 568 -5.99 11.10 -20.76
N PHE A 569 -4.92 10.32 -20.87
CA PHE A 569 -3.95 10.12 -19.80
C PHE A 569 -2.51 10.04 -20.32
N PRO A 570 -1.50 10.34 -19.50
CA PRO A 570 -0.11 10.24 -19.91
C PRO A 570 0.28 8.82 -20.34
N SER A 571 1.15 8.71 -21.34
CA SER A 571 1.80 7.44 -21.71
C SER A 571 2.66 6.90 -20.57
N TYR A 572 2.98 5.61 -20.57
CA TYR A 572 3.72 4.95 -19.47
C TYR A 572 5.05 5.63 -19.07
N ASN A 573 5.69 6.31 -20.01
CA ASN A 573 6.96 7.03 -19.83
C ASN A 573 6.77 8.51 -19.41
N GLY A 574 5.52 8.98 -19.29
CA GLY A 574 5.15 10.34 -18.91
C GLY A 574 5.50 11.44 -19.92
N THR A 575 5.95 11.11 -21.13
CA THR A 575 6.40 12.11 -22.12
C THR A 575 5.31 12.60 -23.06
N ASP A 576 4.31 11.77 -23.32
CA ASP A 576 3.22 12.01 -24.27
C ASP A 576 1.87 11.64 -23.66
N TYR A 577 0.78 11.76 -24.42
CA TYR A 577 -0.57 11.37 -24.02
C TYR A 577 -1.09 10.21 -24.86
N ILE A 578 -2.02 9.47 -24.28
CA ILE A 578 -2.86 8.48 -24.95
C ILE A 578 -4.31 8.89 -24.73
N THR A 579 -5.11 8.79 -25.79
CA THR A 579 -6.57 8.97 -25.70
C THR A 579 -7.27 7.69 -26.11
N VAL A 580 -8.14 7.18 -25.27
CA VAL A 580 -8.99 6.02 -25.56
C VAL A 580 -10.41 6.51 -25.79
N VAL A 581 -11.00 6.12 -26.92
CA VAL A 581 -12.36 6.47 -27.32
C VAL A 581 -13.17 5.19 -27.47
N CYS A 582 -14.39 5.17 -26.94
CA CYS A 582 -15.37 4.11 -27.15
C CYS A 582 -16.61 4.66 -27.89
N ASP A 583 -16.82 4.22 -29.12
CA ASP A 583 -17.81 4.79 -30.05
C ASP A 583 -19.16 4.00 -30.11
N SER A 584 -19.31 2.90 -29.36
CA SER A 584 -20.47 1.97 -29.44
C SER A 584 -21.38 1.99 -28.19
N GLU A 585 -22.16 0.91 -27.91
CA GLU A 585 -23.10 0.80 -26.78
C GLU A 585 -22.50 1.07 -25.38
N CYS A 586 -21.19 1.28 -25.26
CA CYS A 586 -20.53 1.63 -24.01
C CYS A 586 -20.50 3.15 -23.86
N GLU A 587 -21.30 3.68 -22.94
CA GLU A 587 -21.30 5.11 -22.63
C GLU A 587 -20.12 5.54 -21.74
N GLN A 588 -19.25 4.60 -21.37
CA GLN A 588 -18.21 4.80 -20.36
C GLN A 588 -16.97 3.92 -20.59
N ILE A 589 -15.80 4.49 -20.36
CA ILE A 589 -14.51 3.81 -20.12
C ILE A 589 -14.25 3.92 -18.62
N ILE A 590 -13.67 2.92 -17.96
CA ILE A 590 -13.35 2.97 -16.53
C ILE A 590 -11.86 2.68 -16.31
N SER A 591 -11.21 3.54 -15.53
CA SER A 591 -9.82 3.46 -15.08
C SER A 591 -8.86 3.11 -16.22
N PRO A 592 -8.75 3.95 -17.27
CA PRO A 592 -7.81 3.72 -18.35
C PRO A 592 -6.40 4.17 -17.96
N TYR A 593 -5.38 3.45 -18.42
CA TYR A 593 -3.99 3.68 -18.04
C TYR A 593 -3.00 3.13 -19.07
N SER A 594 -1.73 3.51 -18.93
CA SER A 594 -0.61 3.00 -19.74
C SER A 594 0.54 2.51 -18.89
N PHE A 595 1.11 1.37 -19.27
CA PHE A 595 2.22 0.70 -18.58
C PHE A 595 3.17 0.00 -19.56
N PHE A 596 4.32 -0.48 -19.08
CA PHE A 596 5.27 -1.23 -19.90
C PHE A 596 4.85 -2.69 -20.08
N GLU A 597 5.36 -3.39 -21.09
CA GLU A 597 5.07 -4.81 -21.26
C GLU A 597 5.61 -5.65 -20.10
N THR A 598 4.78 -6.53 -19.55
CA THR A 598 5.17 -7.58 -18.60
C THR A 598 4.24 -8.76 -18.86
N PRO A 599 4.65 -10.03 -18.72
CA PRO A 599 6.05 -10.44 -18.92
C PRO A 599 6.55 -10.02 -20.31
N ASP A 600 7.85 -10.05 -20.59
CA ASP A 600 8.34 -9.69 -21.92
C ASP A 600 7.73 -10.60 -22.99
N ASP A 601 7.40 -9.99 -24.14
CA ASP A 601 7.18 -10.75 -25.37
C ASP A 601 8.55 -10.97 -26.05
N PRO A 602 9.04 -12.22 -26.15
CA PRO A 602 10.39 -12.47 -26.69
C PRO A 602 10.55 -12.09 -28.17
N ASP A 603 9.44 -11.98 -28.91
CA ASP A 603 9.45 -11.70 -30.35
C ASP A 603 9.12 -10.25 -30.69
N TYR A 604 8.63 -9.46 -29.73
CA TYR A 604 8.08 -8.12 -29.97
C TYR A 604 8.59 -7.11 -28.95
N GLU A 605 8.72 -5.86 -29.39
CA GLU A 605 8.95 -4.71 -28.52
C GLU A 605 7.75 -3.76 -28.57
N PHE A 606 7.52 -3.03 -27.48
CA PHE A 606 6.38 -2.12 -27.28
C PHE A 606 6.84 -0.66 -27.09
N PRO A 607 7.25 0.03 -28.17
CA PRO A 607 7.74 1.42 -28.09
C PRO A 607 6.78 2.43 -27.44
N TYR A 608 5.49 2.10 -27.39
CA TYR A 608 4.43 2.98 -26.86
C TYR A 608 3.71 2.36 -25.65
N GLY A 609 4.24 1.26 -25.11
CA GLY A 609 3.68 0.54 -23.98
C GLY A 609 2.39 -0.22 -24.30
N ILE A 610 1.79 -0.70 -23.22
CA ILE A 610 0.47 -1.33 -23.16
C ILE A 610 -0.53 -0.30 -22.65
N VAL A 611 -1.74 -0.33 -23.20
CA VAL A 611 -2.88 0.46 -22.75
C VAL A 611 -3.89 -0.48 -22.13
N GLY A 612 -4.36 -0.16 -20.93
CA GLY A 612 -5.39 -0.94 -20.27
C GLY A 612 -6.60 -0.11 -19.87
N PHE A 613 -7.79 -0.72 -19.89
CA PHE A 613 -9.06 -0.08 -19.51
C PHE A 613 -10.15 -1.12 -19.23
N ILE A 614 -11.26 -0.66 -18.63
CA ILE A 614 -12.46 -1.45 -18.35
C ILE A 614 -13.64 -0.85 -19.12
N LEU A 615 -14.50 -1.70 -19.71
CA LEU A 615 -15.74 -1.26 -20.36
C LEU A 615 -16.95 -1.97 -19.72
N PRO A 616 -17.89 -1.23 -19.10
CA PRO A 616 -19.09 -1.81 -18.49
C PRO A 616 -20.21 -2.03 -19.53
N CYS A 617 -19.93 -2.80 -20.59
CA CYS A 617 -20.85 -3.03 -21.70
C CYS A 617 -20.59 -4.38 -22.40
N THR A 618 -21.54 -4.80 -23.24
CA THR A 618 -21.43 -6.07 -24.00
C THR A 618 -20.44 -5.97 -25.16
N GLN A 619 -20.31 -4.79 -25.77
CA GLN A 619 -19.48 -4.59 -26.95
C GLN A 619 -19.00 -3.15 -27.07
N GLY A 620 -17.69 -2.98 -27.23
CA GLY A 620 -16.98 -1.71 -27.43
C GLY A 620 -16.30 -1.62 -28.80
N GLU A 621 -16.54 -0.57 -29.58
CA GLU A 621 -15.65 -0.16 -30.68
C GLU A 621 -14.64 0.85 -30.13
N ILE A 622 -13.38 0.43 -30.08
CA ILE A 622 -12.31 1.15 -29.41
C ILE A 622 -11.38 1.79 -30.43
N THR A 623 -11.12 3.08 -30.26
CA THR A 623 -10.04 3.80 -30.94
C THR A 623 -9.05 4.30 -29.90
N ILE A 624 -7.78 3.91 -30.04
CA ILE A 624 -6.70 4.40 -29.18
C ILE A 624 -5.79 5.31 -30.01
N TYR A 625 -5.70 6.57 -29.61
CA TYR A 625 -4.79 7.56 -30.17
C TYR A 625 -3.49 7.60 -29.37
N PHE A 626 -2.36 7.51 -30.08
CA PHE A 626 -1.03 7.65 -29.52
C PHE A 626 -0.49 9.02 -29.92
N HIS A 627 -0.58 10.01 -29.01
CA HIS A 627 -0.16 11.37 -29.31
C HIS A 627 1.36 11.46 -29.48
N GLY A 628 1.81 12.40 -30.32
CA GLY A 628 3.22 12.51 -30.69
C GLY A 628 3.71 11.42 -31.65
N VAL A 629 2.94 10.34 -31.88
CA VAL A 629 3.33 9.24 -32.76
C VAL A 629 3.00 9.54 -34.23
N HIS A 630 4.02 9.42 -35.08
CA HIS A 630 3.87 9.75 -36.51
C HIS A 630 3.26 8.63 -37.36
N THR A 631 3.46 7.36 -37.03
CA THR A 631 2.94 6.19 -37.75
C THR A 631 3.05 4.91 -36.93
N LEU A 632 2.07 4.02 -37.06
CA LEU A 632 2.08 2.64 -36.54
C LEU A 632 2.23 1.60 -37.68
N ASN A 633 2.89 1.96 -38.78
CA ASN A 633 3.13 1.04 -39.89
C ASN A 633 3.97 -0.18 -39.46
N ASN A 634 3.54 -1.38 -39.86
CA ASN A 634 4.16 -2.68 -39.51
C ASN A 634 4.07 -3.06 -38.03
N PHE A 635 3.22 -2.39 -37.26
CA PHE A 635 2.86 -2.85 -35.92
C PHE A 635 1.75 -3.90 -36.00
N VAL A 636 1.71 -4.74 -34.97
CA VAL A 636 0.59 -5.60 -34.63
C VAL A 636 0.11 -5.18 -33.25
N PHE A 637 -1.14 -5.49 -32.89
CA PHE A 637 -1.62 -5.25 -31.53
C PHE A 637 -1.44 -6.52 -30.72
N ARG A 638 -0.56 -6.50 -29.72
CA ARG A 638 -0.27 -7.67 -28.88
C ARG A 638 -0.97 -7.52 -27.53
N LYS A 639 -1.41 -8.66 -27.00
CA LYS A 639 -2.08 -8.79 -25.72
C LYS A 639 -1.48 -9.93 -24.91
N TYR A 640 -1.36 -9.73 -23.60
CA TYR A 640 -1.07 -10.79 -22.65
C TYR A 640 -2.31 -11.07 -21.83
N GLY A 641 -2.90 -12.24 -22.01
CA GLY A 641 -4.15 -12.58 -21.36
C GLY A 641 -4.65 -13.95 -21.80
N PRO A 642 -5.78 -14.42 -21.24
CA PRO A 642 -6.32 -15.72 -21.56
C PRO A 642 -6.77 -15.77 -23.01
N THR A 643 -6.33 -16.80 -23.74
CA THR A 643 -6.80 -17.07 -25.11
C THR A 643 -8.20 -17.69 -25.15
N THR A 644 -8.65 -18.24 -24.01
CA THR A 644 -10.03 -18.57 -23.71
C THR A 644 -10.51 -17.65 -22.58
N PRO A 645 -11.32 -16.63 -22.85
CA PRO A 645 -11.72 -15.63 -21.84
C PRO A 645 -12.31 -16.26 -20.57
N GLY A 646 -11.89 -15.77 -19.39
CA GLY A 646 -12.25 -16.33 -18.09
C GLY A 646 -11.45 -17.57 -17.65
N ASP A 647 -10.60 -18.15 -18.50
CA ASP A 647 -9.75 -19.30 -18.18
C ASP A 647 -8.27 -18.89 -18.07
N LEU A 648 -7.80 -18.67 -16.84
CA LEU A 648 -6.44 -18.25 -16.54
C LEU A 648 -5.37 -19.27 -17.00
N GLN A 649 -5.71 -20.55 -17.21
CA GLN A 649 -4.75 -21.54 -17.70
C GLN A 649 -4.32 -21.32 -19.15
N THR A 650 -5.01 -20.42 -19.86
CA THR A 650 -4.79 -20.13 -21.27
C THR A 650 -4.05 -18.81 -21.50
N ILE A 651 -3.50 -18.21 -20.44
CA ILE A 651 -2.74 -16.95 -20.48
C ILE A 651 -1.48 -17.14 -21.33
N GLN A 652 -1.35 -16.29 -22.35
CA GLN A 652 -0.15 -16.21 -23.18
C GLN A 652 -0.14 -14.89 -23.96
N TRP A 653 0.98 -14.59 -24.60
CA TRP A 653 1.05 -13.52 -25.58
C TRP A 653 0.39 -13.92 -26.91
N TYR A 654 -0.58 -13.13 -27.37
CA TYR A 654 -1.24 -13.32 -28.66
C TYR A 654 -1.42 -12.00 -29.42
N THR A 655 -1.63 -12.10 -30.73
CA THR A 655 -1.96 -10.95 -31.57
C THR A 655 -3.47 -10.80 -31.63
N LEU A 656 -4.00 -9.64 -31.23
CA LEU A 656 -5.43 -9.37 -31.37
C LEU A 656 -5.79 -9.32 -32.87
N PRO A 657 -6.76 -10.11 -33.34
CA PRO A 657 -7.17 -10.09 -34.74
C PRO A 657 -7.94 -8.80 -35.08
N ASN A 658 -7.99 -8.46 -36.37
CA ASN A 658 -8.82 -7.38 -36.93
C ASN A 658 -8.54 -5.96 -36.40
N VAL A 659 -7.35 -5.71 -35.84
CA VAL A 659 -6.94 -4.34 -35.50
C VAL A 659 -6.60 -3.54 -36.76
N VAL A 660 -7.22 -2.37 -36.87
CA VAL A 660 -6.98 -1.40 -37.93
C VAL A 660 -6.04 -0.32 -37.41
N PHE A 661 -4.84 -0.24 -37.98
CA PHE A 661 -3.92 0.85 -37.72
C PHE A 661 -4.09 1.95 -38.75
N GLY A 662 -4.06 3.20 -38.30
CA GLY A 662 -4.20 4.34 -39.18
C GLY A 662 -3.56 5.62 -38.63
N LYS A 663 -3.84 6.70 -39.32
CA LYS A 663 -3.46 8.06 -38.92
C LYS A 663 -4.46 9.05 -39.46
N ASP A 664 -4.88 9.98 -38.62
CA ASP A 664 -5.71 11.12 -38.99
C ASP A 664 -5.09 12.44 -38.49
N GLU A 665 -5.91 13.47 -38.34
CA GLU A 665 -5.49 14.79 -37.87
C GLU A 665 -5.23 14.87 -36.36
N VAL A 666 -5.67 13.86 -35.59
CA VAL A 666 -5.41 13.71 -34.16
C VAL A 666 -4.04 13.08 -33.96
N GLY A 667 -3.78 11.97 -34.63
CA GLY A 667 -2.54 11.22 -34.46
C GLY A 667 -2.56 9.85 -35.13
N ALA A 668 -1.55 9.04 -34.84
CA ALA A 668 -1.58 7.62 -35.19
C ALA A 668 -2.51 6.87 -34.23
N TYR A 669 -3.30 5.93 -34.75
CA TYR A 669 -4.29 5.21 -33.95
C TYR A 669 -4.31 3.71 -34.22
N ALA A 670 -4.82 2.96 -33.25
CA ALA A 670 -5.24 1.57 -33.37
C ALA A 670 -6.75 1.48 -33.09
N ARG A 671 -7.50 0.82 -33.97
CA ARG A 671 -8.95 0.64 -33.84
C ARG A 671 -9.34 -0.83 -33.89
N PHE A 672 -10.21 -1.27 -32.99
CA PHE A 672 -10.68 -2.66 -32.90
C PHE A 672 -12.01 -2.75 -32.15
N THR A 673 -12.61 -3.94 -32.15
CA THR A 673 -13.84 -4.22 -31.40
C THR A 673 -13.57 -5.25 -30.33
N LEU A 674 -14.09 -5.01 -29.13
CA LEU A 674 -14.12 -5.99 -28.05
C LEU A 674 -15.56 -6.39 -27.76
N ILE A 675 -15.76 -7.66 -27.42
CA ILE A 675 -17.05 -8.22 -27.07
C ILE A 675 -16.85 -9.01 -25.78
N ASN A 676 -17.77 -8.81 -24.83
CA ASN A 676 -17.74 -9.46 -23.53
C ASN A 676 -17.64 -10.98 -23.65
N GLY A 677 -16.69 -11.58 -22.94
CA GLY A 677 -16.42 -13.02 -22.96
C GLY A 677 -15.86 -13.56 -24.28
N GLN A 678 -15.33 -12.70 -25.16
CA GLN A 678 -14.63 -13.09 -26.39
C GLN A 678 -13.13 -12.73 -26.35
N LEU A 679 -12.34 -13.31 -27.26
CA LEU A 679 -10.90 -13.09 -27.33
C LEU A 679 -10.57 -11.59 -27.37
N GLY A 680 -9.70 -11.15 -26.47
CA GLY A 680 -9.40 -9.74 -26.24
C GLY A 680 -9.94 -9.21 -24.92
N ASP A 681 -10.88 -9.93 -24.32
CA ASP A 681 -11.38 -9.74 -22.97
C ASP A 681 -10.70 -10.73 -21.99
N ILE A 682 -10.29 -10.24 -20.83
CA ILE A 682 -9.77 -11.11 -19.76
C ILE A 682 -10.92 -11.88 -19.09
N THR A 683 -12.11 -11.28 -18.97
CA THR A 683 -13.23 -11.90 -18.25
C THR A 683 -13.94 -12.95 -19.11
N GLY A 684 -14.58 -13.93 -18.46
CA GLY A 684 -15.51 -14.84 -19.14
C GLY A 684 -16.92 -14.24 -19.19
N VAL A 685 -17.85 -14.91 -19.87
CA VAL A 685 -19.28 -14.53 -19.83
C VAL A 685 -19.78 -14.64 -18.38
N GLU A 686 -20.18 -13.51 -17.79
CA GLU A 686 -20.63 -13.47 -16.40
C GLU A 686 -21.98 -14.20 -16.24
N SER A 687 -22.07 -15.05 -15.21
CA SER A 687 -23.25 -15.89 -14.94
C SER A 687 -24.20 -15.32 -13.87
N ILE A 688 -23.94 -14.08 -13.41
CA ILE A 688 -24.50 -13.43 -12.21
C ILE A 688 -25.05 -12.04 -12.64
N PRO A 689 -26.01 -11.37 -11.97
CA PRO A 689 -26.68 -10.18 -12.52
C PRO A 689 -25.81 -8.92 -12.37
N ILE A 690 -24.63 -8.93 -12.98
CA ILE A 690 -23.73 -7.79 -13.11
C ILE A 690 -23.76 -7.37 -14.59
N PRO A 691 -23.70 -6.06 -14.92
CA PRO A 691 -23.53 -5.64 -16.30
C PRO A 691 -22.29 -6.32 -16.91
N PRO A 692 -22.31 -6.67 -18.21
CA PRO A 692 -21.15 -7.24 -18.89
C PRO A 692 -19.94 -6.32 -18.76
N ILE A 693 -18.75 -6.88 -18.47
CA ILE A 693 -17.53 -6.09 -18.29
C ILE A 693 -16.39 -6.67 -19.12
N ILE A 694 -15.83 -5.81 -19.99
CA ILE A 694 -14.63 -6.13 -20.76
C ILE A 694 -13.41 -5.53 -20.07
N ILE A 695 -12.35 -6.34 -19.89
CA ILE A 695 -11.05 -5.86 -19.38
C ILE A 695 -9.98 -6.14 -20.43
N ASP A 696 -9.30 -5.08 -20.88
CA ASP A 696 -8.32 -5.19 -21.95
C ASP A 696 -7.03 -4.45 -21.58
N PRO A 697 -5.91 -5.14 -21.38
CA PRO A 697 -4.59 -4.61 -21.62
C PRO A 697 -4.00 -5.10 -22.95
N GLY A 698 -3.65 -4.18 -23.84
CA GLY A 698 -2.91 -4.47 -25.06
C GLY A 698 -2.22 -3.25 -25.65
N GLY A 699 -1.27 -3.47 -26.56
CA GLY A 699 -0.51 -2.36 -27.13
C GLY A 699 0.02 -2.63 -28.53
N PRO A 700 0.33 -1.55 -29.28
CA PRO A 700 1.02 -1.65 -30.56
C PRO A 700 2.45 -2.16 -30.32
N ALA A 701 2.74 -3.34 -30.86
CA ALA A 701 4.06 -3.96 -30.81
C ALA A 701 4.62 -4.15 -32.22
N ARG A 702 5.95 -4.10 -32.34
CA ARG A 702 6.63 -4.44 -33.60
C ARG A 702 7.63 -5.56 -33.36
N LYS A 703 7.83 -6.38 -34.39
CA LYS A 703 8.70 -7.54 -34.29
C LYS A 703 10.15 -7.11 -34.06
N ILE A 704 10.82 -7.71 -33.08
CA ILE A 704 12.23 -7.45 -32.82
C ILE A 704 13.02 -7.91 -34.05
N SER A 705 13.69 -6.97 -34.70
CA SER A 705 14.57 -7.28 -35.82
C SER A 705 15.82 -7.94 -35.26
N THR A 706 16.01 -9.24 -35.51
CA THR A 706 17.25 -9.92 -35.12
C THR A 706 18.43 -9.18 -35.76
N ILE A 707 19.23 -8.47 -34.96
CA ILE A 707 20.55 -8.06 -35.41
C ILE A 707 21.28 -9.37 -35.68
N PRO A 708 21.73 -9.66 -36.91
CA PRO A 708 22.44 -10.90 -37.17
C PRO A 708 23.61 -10.94 -36.21
N ALA A 709 23.58 -11.89 -35.27
CA ALA A 709 24.71 -12.15 -34.40
C ALA A 709 25.93 -12.29 -35.31
N ILE A 710 26.99 -11.56 -34.99
CA ILE A 710 28.28 -11.74 -35.65
C ILE A 710 28.57 -13.24 -35.58
N ASN A 711 28.52 -13.92 -36.73
CA ASN A 711 28.77 -15.35 -36.75
C ASN A 711 30.19 -15.63 -36.23
N THR A 712 30.48 -16.89 -35.88
CA THR A 712 31.78 -17.27 -35.31
C THR A 712 32.96 -16.74 -36.12
N TRP A 713 32.81 -16.65 -37.44
CA TRP A 713 33.81 -16.06 -38.34
C TRP A 713 34.00 -14.56 -38.14
N GLY A 714 32.92 -13.79 -38.06
CA GLY A 714 33.02 -12.35 -37.78
C GLY A 714 33.54 -12.07 -36.36
N LEU A 715 33.31 -12.96 -35.39
CA LEU A 715 33.81 -12.84 -34.02
C LEU A 715 35.32 -13.08 -33.99
N LEU A 716 35.80 -14.07 -34.75
CA LEU A 716 37.22 -14.32 -34.97
C LEU A 716 37.90 -13.17 -35.72
N LEU A 717 37.21 -12.56 -36.69
CA LEU A 717 37.73 -11.43 -37.47
C LEU A 717 37.84 -10.17 -36.60
N LEU A 718 36.82 -9.88 -35.78
CA LEU A 718 36.82 -8.79 -34.82
C LEU A 718 37.91 -8.97 -33.75
N SER A 719 38.06 -10.19 -33.23
CA SER A 719 39.11 -10.56 -32.28
C SER A 719 40.51 -10.41 -32.91
N GLY A 720 40.69 -10.83 -34.16
CA GLY A 720 41.92 -10.65 -34.92
C GLY A 720 42.27 -9.18 -35.15
N LEU A 721 41.29 -8.35 -35.51
CA LEU A 721 41.46 -6.90 -35.68
C LEU A 721 41.85 -6.22 -34.38
N LEU A 722 41.20 -6.56 -33.27
CA LEU A 722 41.55 -6.06 -31.93
C LEU A 722 42.96 -6.50 -31.50
N PHE A 723 43.36 -7.72 -31.83
CA PHE A 723 44.70 -8.23 -31.55
C PHE A 723 45.77 -7.49 -32.37
N ILE A 724 45.53 -7.26 -33.66
CA ILE A 724 46.40 -6.46 -34.53
C ILE A 724 46.51 -5.01 -34.02
N PHE A 725 45.39 -4.42 -33.59
CA PHE A 725 45.37 -3.07 -33.02
C PHE A 725 46.20 -2.99 -31.72
N CYS A 726 46.08 -3.97 -30.83
CA CYS A 726 46.92 -4.11 -29.64
C CYS A 726 48.41 -4.27 -29.98
N LEU A 727 48.76 -5.05 -31.01
CA LEU A 727 50.14 -5.22 -31.47
C LEU A 727 50.74 -3.92 -32.04
N PHE A 728 49.94 -3.12 -32.76
CA PHE A 728 50.36 -1.79 -33.24
C PHE A 728 50.64 -0.82 -32.09
N PHE A 729 49.84 -0.84 -31.03
CA PHE A 729 50.07 -0.03 -29.82
C PHE A 729 51.29 -0.51 -29.00
N LEU A 730 51.50 -1.82 -28.90
CA LEU A 730 52.68 -2.40 -28.24
C LEU A 730 53.99 -2.10 -29.01
N LYS A 731 53.95 -2.08 -30.35
CA LYS A 731 55.11 -1.65 -31.17
C LYS A 731 55.40 -0.16 -31.03
N ARG A 732 54.39 0.71 -30.90
CA ARG A 732 54.61 2.15 -30.66
C ARG A 732 55.19 2.44 -29.28
N LYS A 733 54.85 1.65 -28.25
CA LYS A 733 55.43 1.83 -26.90
C LYS A 733 56.94 1.53 -26.83
N LYS A 734 57.46 0.64 -27.68
CA LYS A 734 58.91 0.36 -27.78
C LYS A 734 59.72 1.42 -28.53
N ALA A 735 59.08 2.32 -29.28
CA ALA A 735 59.77 3.42 -29.98
C ALA A 735 59.88 4.72 -29.15
N TRP A 736 59.32 4.74 -27.94
CA TRP A 736 59.33 5.89 -27.01
C TRP A 736 60.20 5.64 -25.76
N GLN A 737 61.02 4.59 -25.77
CA GLN A 737 62.01 4.27 -24.72
C GLN A 737 63.40 3.98 -25.28
N GLY A 738 63.76 4.64 -26.40
CA GLY A 738 65.10 4.61 -26.99
C GLY A 738 65.70 5.99 -27.03
#